data_AF-A0A1H4UHJ1-F1
#
_entry.id   AF-A0A1H4UHJ1-F1
#
_cell.length_a   1.000
_cell.length_b   1.000
_cell.length_c   1.000
_cell.angle_alpha   90.00
_cell.angle_beta   90.00
_cell.angle_gamma   90.00
#
_symmetry.space_group_name_H-M   'P 1'
#
loop_
_entity.id
_entity.type
_entity.pdbx_description
1 polymer ?
#
loop_
_entity_poly.entity_id
_entity_poly.type
_entity_poly.pdbx_seq_one_letter_code
_entity_poly.pdbx_strand_id
1 'polypeptide(L)'
;MKLGIQNIFQSIWLTIAFVIVGGVMVYGQKSVHPRIYVTDQNKAVFLQTIENVPWKKELVTRKKERLQKYIALWKNDKEWLVSRLQMNWKTKHDKVYLEGGDFSHSEGKAPVPTVRFSGTRDWATEYRSPSLENITPYTDNPKGLYLEHKKTGKKEWVAPKESGHIIEGINRKIMSLVEDAAFLYWVTGDRVYADFATPVFATYIEGMYHRDAPIDLANTNQQFLSGLATFEVIHEKILIHLITTYDFLYDHLKAQKINLSNAEAVFQKWGDQIIKNGVPNNNWNLFQARFLTYVALVLEPNSNYKNGKGREYYLDHTFDTSTERQISIKESLLVYDQENGIWPESASYSVHVITTLLNIITLLDHFTNANELSNFPIVEKAALASFQYLFPSGHTIGFGDSAHKKLPAENFELLITNYQKYGANEKRNIIANLLNDMIAEGDYKREAKDLFQLFFYVNNVVPNEEENEFDLPLVSPTFYAPNVSWFNQRLGSEANAMMVATTGSYGNHAHSNGISIELFAKGSVLAPDMGKGSSYWHKDHTEYYSRMPAHNTVVVNGISDYEPMRSHHPFHLENSFPKTGETPIFDQVTFSNVSFVEPKTKARQLRFTSLIKGPSGAGYVVDVFRSRKPGSDEQRHDYFYHNLGAELKISSNEEVLKLEDTEDLGSHQGDLKAYDYLKEKKKLTTAKAVRANFSFTSEAGTSDLMEVWVKGSADQTLYSAMAPKSKAITSGTSPKELLNKPIPTLIVQRNAEAWENPFAMVFNPLGTDEDNPILEVEYAQKIENSTAQQIQVKFKDEATQDNIVLNENESTIYNQGDLYQKGLLSITRTEENKAQPSFIFLSGMYRYEHNNWGIQASGAPVTFSFDIKENEIILQNDQPVVLNIPKPKNGSEATLYIYEDNELIDTRKGLKSWVNDEQLEFRLSKGYAKAVIKFQSSNNEK
;
A
#
# COMPACT_ATOMS: atom_id res chain seq x y z
N MET A 1 -26.59 -69.24 -26.64
CA MET A 1 -27.54 -70.37 -26.85
C MET A 1 -28.19 -70.66 -25.50
N LYS A 2 -29.52 -70.53 -25.44
CA LYS A 2 -30.48 -70.79 -24.33
C LYS A 2 -30.38 -69.85 -23.11
N LEU A 3 -31.28 -68.87 -22.89
CA LEU A 3 -32.75 -68.84 -22.63
C LEU A 3 -33.17 -69.21 -21.19
N GLY A 4 -33.98 -68.30 -20.60
CA GLY A 4 -35.11 -68.64 -19.71
C GLY A 4 -34.88 -68.33 -18.22
N ILE A 5 -35.13 -67.12 -17.71
CA ILE A 5 -36.43 -66.54 -17.30
C ILE A 5 -37.06 -67.24 -16.08
N GLN A 6 -37.04 -66.58 -14.91
CA GLN A 6 -38.23 -66.20 -14.13
C GLN A 6 -37.81 -65.52 -12.82
N ASN A 7 -37.95 -64.18 -12.76
CA ASN A 7 -38.43 -63.41 -11.61
C ASN A 7 -38.29 -61.90 -11.92
N ILE A 8 -39.15 -61.45 -12.84
CA ILE A 8 -39.50 -60.05 -13.04
C ILE A 8 -40.99 -59.99 -12.74
N PHE A 9 -41.38 -59.23 -11.72
CA PHE A 9 -42.69 -58.61 -11.46
C PHE A 9 -42.96 -58.46 -9.95
N GLN A 10 -42.06 -57.78 -9.21
CA GLN A 10 -42.45 -57.13 -7.94
C GLN A 10 -41.48 -56.06 -7.41
N SER A 11 -40.63 -55.46 -8.25
CA SER A 11 -39.65 -54.45 -7.78
C SER A 11 -39.52 -53.20 -8.65
N ILE A 12 -40.46 -52.94 -9.57
CA ILE A 12 -40.48 -51.75 -10.44
C ILE A 12 -41.70 -50.87 -10.13
N TRP A 13 -41.97 -50.66 -8.84
CA TRP A 13 -42.90 -49.61 -8.36
C TRP A 13 -42.41 -48.90 -7.09
N LEU A 14 -41.14 -49.09 -6.71
CA LEU A 14 -40.55 -48.46 -5.52
C LEU A 14 -39.28 -47.63 -5.80
N THR A 15 -38.93 -47.42 -7.08
CA THR A 15 -37.72 -46.66 -7.47
C THR A 15 -38.00 -45.49 -8.42
N ILE A 16 -39.27 -45.20 -8.71
CA ILE A 16 -39.72 -43.98 -9.44
C ILE A 16 -40.59 -43.07 -8.54
N ALA A 17 -40.61 -43.33 -7.23
CA ALA A 17 -41.22 -42.44 -6.22
C ALA A 17 -40.21 -41.82 -5.24
N PHE A 18 -38.90 -42.05 -5.43
CA PHE A 18 -37.84 -41.53 -4.55
C PHE A 18 -36.86 -40.55 -5.23
N VAL A 19 -37.17 -40.09 -6.44
CA VAL A 19 -36.39 -39.06 -7.17
C VAL A 19 -37.17 -37.74 -7.34
N ILE A 20 -38.37 -37.62 -6.75
CA ILE A 20 -39.12 -36.35 -6.70
C ILE A 20 -39.67 -36.15 -5.28
N VAL A 21 -38.79 -36.16 -4.27
CA VAL A 21 -39.01 -35.52 -2.96
C VAL A 21 -37.67 -34.94 -2.46
N GLY A 22 -37.00 -34.18 -3.32
CA GLY A 22 -36.07 -33.11 -2.92
C GLY A 22 -36.74 -31.74 -3.08
N GLY A 23 -38.08 -31.73 -3.09
CA GLY A 23 -38.87 -30.51 -3.17
C GLY A 23 -38.95 -29.88 -1.78
N VAL A 24 -38.30 -28.72 -1.65
CA VAL A 24 -38.84 -27.59 -0.89
C VAL A 24 -39.39 -27.99 0.49
N MET A 25 -38.49 -28.35 1.42
CA MET A 25 -38.81 -28.10 2.83
C MET A 25 -38.65 -26.60 3.09
N VAL A 26 -39.60 -25.81 2.57
CA VAL A 26 -39.98 -24.53 3.18
C VAL A 26 -40.74 -24.91 4.45
N TYR A 27 -40.02 -25.39 5.45
CA TYR A 27 -40.41 -25.07 6.80
C TYR A 27 -40.16 -23.57 6.90
N GLY A 28 -41.23 -22.79 7.08
CA GLY A 28 -41.12 -21.38 7.43
C GLY A 28 -40.21 -21.28 8.65
N GLN A 29 -38.93 -21.01 8.39
CA GLN A 29 -37.96 -20.72 9.42
C GLN A 29 -38.53 -19.47 10.07
N LYS A 30 -38.94 -19.58 11.34
CA LYS A 30 -39.26 -18.38 12.12
C LYS A 30 -38.10 -17.42 11.89
N SER A 31 -38.43 -16.15 11.67
CA SER A 31 -37.45 -15.07 11.75
C SER A 31 -36.70 -15.22 13.08
N VAL A 32 -35.43 -15.62 13.03
CA VAL A 32 -34.56 -15.82 14.20
C VAL A 32 -33.62 -14.63 14.24
N HIS A 33 -33.67 -13.87 15.34
CA HIS A 33 -32.78 -12.76 15.61
C HIS A 33 -32.27 -12.88 17.05
N PRO A 34 -31.02 -12.46 17.37
CA PRO A 34 -30.03 -11.96 16.43
C PRO A 34 -29.54 -13.06 15.47
N ARG A 35 -28.99 -12.65 14.32
CA ARG A 35 -28.45 -13.58 13.30
C ARG A 35 -27.18 -13.09 12.60
N ILE A 36 -26.82 -11.81 12.74
CA ILE A 36 -25.72 -11.23 11.96
C ILE A 36 -24.36 -11.68 12.52
N TYR A 37 -24.17 -11.55 13.83
CA TYR A 37 -22.91 -11.92 14.50
C TYR A 37 -23.01 -13.18 15.34
N VAL A 38 -24.23 -13.51 15.80
CA VAL A 38 -24.50 -14.59 16.74
C VAL A 38 -25.98 -14.94 16.68
N THR A 39 -26.32 -16.15 17.10
CA THR A 39 -27.71 -16.59 17.30
C THR A 39 -27.98 -16.86 18.77
N ASP A 40 -29.25 -16.84 19.17
CA ASP A 40 -29.63 -17.19 20.55
C ASP A 40 -29.19 -18.60 20.96
N GLN A 41 -29.07 -19.53 20.01
CA GLN A 41 -28.55 -20.87 20.24
C GLN A 41 -27.09 -20.85 20.74
N ASN A 42 -26.29 -19.90 20.25
CA ASN A 42 -24.87 -19.77 20.58
C ASN A 42 -24.59 -18.80 21.74
N LYS A 43 -25.63 -18.22 22.34
CA LYS A 43 -25.51 -17.24 23.43
C LYS A 43 -24.72 -17.78 24.62
N ALA A 44 -25.04 -18.98 25.10
CA ALA A 44 -24.40 -19.56 26.27
C ALA A 44 -22.88 -19.76 26.05
N VAL A 45 -22.49 -20.25 24.87
CA VAL A 45 -21.09 -20.41 24.48
C VAL A 45 -20.39 -19.06 24.42
N PHE A 46 -21.02 -18.06 23.81
CA PHE A 46 -20.45 -16.71 23.73
C PHE A 46 -20.23 -16.08 25.11
N LEU A 47 -21.19 -16.21 26.03
CA LEU A 47 -21.07 -15.68 27.40
C LEU A 47 -19.86 -16.30 28.13
N GLN A 48 -19.61 -17.59 27.97
CA GLN A 48 -18.41 -18.24 28.53
C GLN A 48 -17.11 -17.63 27.95
N THR A 49 -17.10 -17.21 26.68
CA THR A 49 -15.91 -16.53 26.12
C THR A 49 -15.68 -15.14 26.72
N ILE A 50 -16.74 -14.41 27.10
CA ILE A 50 -16.59 -13.12 27.79
C ILE A 50 -15.93 -13.31 29.16
N GLU A 51 -16.23 -14.40 29.85
CA GLU A 51 -15.66 -14.68 31.18
C GLU A 51 -14.18 -15.08 31.10
N ASN A 52 -13.83 -15.89 30.09
CA ASN A 52 -12.52 -16.55 30.00
C ASN A 52 -11.50 -15.84 29.10
N VAL A 53 -11.92 -14.92 28.23
CA VAL A 53 -11.03 -14.24 27.30
C VAL A 53 -10.85 -12.77 27.72
N PRO A 54 -9.67 -12.36 28.21
CA PRO A 54 -9.47 -11.05 28.83
C PRO A 54 -9.88 -9.85 27.95
N TRP A 55 -9.49 -9.85 26.67
CA TRP A 55 -9.81 -8.74 25.76
C TRP A 55 -11.31 -8.66 25.42
N LYS A 56 -12.03 -9.80 25.41
CA LYS A 56 -13.49 -9.82 25.26
C LYS A 56 -14.16 -9.19 26.49
N LYS A 57 -13.73 -9.61 27.68
CA LYS A 57 -14.19 -9.06 28.95
C LYS A 57 -13.96 -7.56 29.02
N GLU A 58 -12.78 -7.11 28.60
CA GLU A 58 -12.39 -5.70 28.61
C GLU A 58 -13.34 -4.87 27.74
N LEU A 59 -13.58 -5.27 26.48
CA LEU A 59 -14.49 -4.53 25.60
C LEU A 59 -15.92 -4.47 26.16
N VAL A 60 -16.45 -5.59 26.67
CA VAL A 60 -17.81 -5.64 27.26
C VAL A 60 -17.89 -4.73 28.50
N THR A 61 -16.87 -4.73 29.34
CA THR A 61 -16.79 -3.87 30.53
C THR A 61 -16.72 -2.40 30.11
N ARG A 62 -15.85 -2.06 29.16
CA ARG A 62 -15.70 -0.71 28.61
C ARG A 62 -17.01 -0.17 28.04
N LYS A 63 -17.79 -1.01 27.34
CA LYS A 63 -19.14 -0.66 26.84
C LYS A 63 -20.12 -0.42 27.99
N LYS A 64 -20.14 -1.26 29.02
CA LYS A 64 -20.98 -1.07 30.23
C LYS A 64 -20.65 0.25 30.92
N GLU A 65 -19.38 0.52 31.19
CA GLU A 65 -18.89 1.74 31.84
C GLU A 65 -19.22 3.00 31.03
N ARG A 66 -18.97 2.96 29.71
CA ARG A 66 -19.34 4.05 28.80
C ARG A 66 -20.83 4.38 28.87
N LEU A 67 -21.70 3.37 28.93
CA LEU A 67 -23.15 3.59 28.99
C LEU A 67 -23.65 4.06 30.35
N GLN A 68 -23.00 3.71 31.47
CA GLN A 68 -23.46 4.08 32.82
C GLN A 68 -23.76 5.58 32.94
N LYS A 69 -22.86 6.43 32.44
CA LYS A 69 -23.03 7.88 32.42
C LYS A 69 -24.29 8.31 31.67
N TYR A 70 -24.50 7.77 30.46
CA TYR A 70 -25.62 8.16 29.61
C TYR A 70 -26.95 7.59 30.10
N ILE A 71 -26.95 6.38 30.67
CA ILE A 71 -28.12 5.79 31.32
C ILE A 71 -28.52 6.60 32.55
N ALA A 72 -27.57 7.12 33.34
CA ALA A 72 -27.89 8.00 34.47
C ALA A 72 -28.58 9.30 34.00
N LEU A 73 -28.07 9.92 32.94
CA LEU A 73 -28.69 11.11 32.34
C LEU A 73 -30.10 10.80 31.80
N TRP A 74 -30.26 9.66 31.11
CA TRP A 74 -31.56 9.19 30.63
C TRP A 74 -32.54 8.80 31.74
N LYS A 75 -32.06 8.27 32.87
CA LYS A 75 -32.93 7.97 34.02
C LYS A 75 -33.51 9.24 34.63
N ASN A 76 -32.74 10.32 34.65
CA ASN A 76 -33.21 11.63 35.13
C ASN A 76 -34.14 12.32 34.12
N ASP A 77 -33.88 12.16 32.83
CA ASP A 77 -34.69 12.69 31.74
C ASP A 77 -34.81 11.63 30.63
N LYS A 78 -36.00 11.02 30.52
CA LYS A 78 -36.23 9.91 29.56
C LYS A 78 -36.09 10.33 28.11
N GLU A 79 -36.13 11.62 27.82
CA GLU A 79 -35.95 12.19 26.48
C GLU A 79 -34.51 12.64 26.23
N TRP A 80 -33.62 12.52 27.22
CA TRP A 80 -32.28 13.10 27.17
C TRP A 80 -31.51 12.72 25.92
N LEU A 81 -31.44 11.42 25.58
CA LEU A 81 -30.67 10.99 24.42
C LEU A 81 -31.41 11.25 23.10
N VAL A 82 -32.74 10.99 23.08
CA VAL A 82 -33.59 11.18 21.89
C VAL A 82 -33.54 12.63 21.42
N SER A 83 -33.73 13.58 22.33
CA SER A 83 -33.77 15.02 22.04
C SER A 83 -32.48 15.58 21.44
N ARG A 84 -31.36 14.83 21.50
CA ARG A 84 -30.05 15.24 20.97
C ARG A 84 -29.77 14.72 19.57
N LEU A 85 -30.63 13.85 19.03
CA LEU A 85 -30.58 13.50 17.61
C LEU A 85 -30.70 14.77 16.77
N GLN A 86 -29.91 14.82 15.70
CA GLN A 86 -29.99 15.87 14.69
C GLN A 86 -31.17 15.55 13.76
N MET A 87 -32.35 16.03 14.17
CA MET A 87 -33.63 15.86 13.47
C MET A 87 -34.24 17.22 13.14
N ASN A 88 -35.12 17.24 12.16
CA ASN A 88 -36.04 18.33 11.85
C ASN A 88 -37.21 18.32 12.86
N TRP A 89 -36.91 18.59 14.14
CA TRP A 89 -37.85 18.46 15.26
C TRP A 89 -39.12 19.29 15.12
N LYS A 90 -38.99 20.54 14.68
CA LYS A 90 -40.08 21.50 14.54
C LYS A 90 -40.61 21.56 13.11
N THR A 91 -39.70 21.56 12.15
CA THR A 91 -39.98 21.75 10.71
C THR A 91 -40.54 20.48 10.07
N LYS A 92 -40.10 19.30 10.52
CA LYS A 92 -40.50 17.99 9.99
C LYS A 92 -40.31 17.84 8.48
N HIS A 93 -39.30 18.47 7.90
CA HIS A 93 -39.04 18.45 6.45
C HIS A 93 -38.78 17.02 5.92
N ASP A 94 -39.55 16.56 4.95
CA ASP A 94 -39.40 15.23 4.33
C ASP A 94 -38.49 15.22 3.09
N LYS A 95 -38.17 16.40 2.55
CA LYS A 95 -37.31 16.56 1.37
C LYS A 95 -36.02 17.29 1.70
N VAL A 96 -34.93 16.84 1.09
CA VAL A 96 -33.59 17.41 1.24
C VAL A 96 -33.06 17.80 -0.13
N TYR A 97 -32.51 19.01 -0.22
CA TYR A 97 -31.94 19.55 -1.44
C TYR A 97 -30.46 19.89 -1.25
N LEU A 98 -29.67 19.51 -2.25
CA LEU A 98 -28.23 19.75 -2.36
C LEU A 98 -27.97 20.75 -3.48
N GLU A 99 -26.82 21.42 -3.41
CA GLU A 99 -26.29 22.25 -4.49
C GLU A 99 -24.86 21.80 -4.74
N GLY A 100 -24.69 20.82 -5.64
CA GLY A 100 -23.43 20.11 -5.77
C GLY A 100 -22.99 19.52 -4.42
N GLY A 101 -21.72 19.67 -4.06
CA GLY A 101 -21.15 19.11 -2.83
C GLY A 101 -21.64 19.71 -1.51
N ASP A 102 -22.56 20.68 -1.52
CA ASP A 102 -23.03 21.39 -0.33
C ASP A 102 -24.52 21.20 -0.05
N PHE A 103 -24.89 21.28 1.22
CA PHE A 103 -26.29 21.30 1.63
C PHE A 103 -26.91 22.64 1.24
N SER A 104 -28.05 22.60 0.53
CA SER A 104 -28.81 23.80 0.19
C SER A 104 -29.87 24.09 1.26
N HIS A 105 -30.92 23.25 1.31
CA HIS A 105 -32.03 23.41 2.24
C HIS A 105 -32.84 22.11 2.37
N SER A 106 -33.89 22.17 3.20
CA SER A 106 -34.89 21.09 3.31
C SER A 106 -36.27 21.73 3.37
N GLU A 107 -37.29 21.01 2.91
CA GLU A 107 -38.67 21.50 2.89
C GLU A 107 -39.68 20.36 3.11
N GLY A 108 -40.97 20.70 3.00
CA GLY A 108 -42.08 19.75 3.05
C GLY A 108 -42.47 19.41 4.48
N LYS A 109 -43.26 18.36 4.70
CA LYS A 109 -43.81 18.08 6.04
C LYS A 109 -44.24 16.64 6.22
N ALA A 110 -43.44 15.90 6.97
CA ALA A 110 -43.74 14.57 7.48
C ALA A 110 -44.67 14.60 8.71
N PRO A 111 -45.34 13.47 9.04
CA PRO A 111 -46.10 13.32 10.27
C PRO A 111 -45.20 13.38 11.53
N VAL A 112 -43.93 13.00 11.41
CA VAL A 112 -42.94 12.95 12.50
C VAL A 112 -41.70 13.79 12.17
N PRO A 113 -40.87 14.16 13.17
CA PRO A 113 -39.52 14.66 12.92
C PRO A 113 -38.72 13.70 12.04
N THR A 114 -38.09 14.24 11.00
CA THR A 114 -37.23 13.49 10.07
C THR A 114 -35.76 13.76 10.37
N VAL A 115 -34.86 12.91 9.88
CA VAL A 115 -33.42 13.05 10.12
C VAL A 115 -32.84 14.22 9.31
N ARG A 116 -31.99 15.05 9.93
CA ARG A 116 -31.22 16.09 9.23
C ARG A 116 -30.11 15.45 8.39
N PHE A 117 -29.97 15.95 7.16
CA PHE A 117 -28.91 15.51 6.27
C PHE A 117 -27.55 16.12 6.64
N SER A 118 -26.47 15.49 6.15
CA SER A 118 -25.09 15.97 6.27
C SER A 118 -24.91 17.41 5.76
N GLY A 119 -23.83 18.05 6.18
CA GLY A 119 -23.53 19.44 5.86
C GLY A 119 -22.94 19.66 4.48
N THR A 120 -21.81 19.01 4.20
CA THR A 120 -21.09 19.11 2.92
C THR A 120 -20.34 17.80 2.67
N ARG A 121 -19.94 17.58 1.43
CA ARG A 121 -19.13 16.44 1.01
C ARG A 121 -17.75 16.44 1.71
N ASP A 122 -17.13 17.60 1.89
CA ASP A 122 -15.83 17.69 2.55
C ASP A 122 -15.94 17.49 4.07
N TRP A 123 -15.03 16.70 4.64
CA TRP A 123 -14.96 16.50 6.08
C TRP A 123 -14.29 17.68 6.80
N ALA A 124 -13.50 18.49 6.07
CA ALA A 124 -12.80 19.64 6.63
C ALA A 124 -13.79 20.73 7.06
N THR A 125 -13.59 21.27 8.26
CA THR A 125 -14.41 22.35 8.83
C THR A 125 -13.60 23.13 9.87
N GLU A 126 -13.88 24.43 10.02
CA GLU A 126 -13.27 25.27 11.06
C GLU A 126 -13.95 25.09 12.45
N TYR A 127 -14.98 24.25 12.57
CA TYR A 127 -15.79 24.11 13.79
C TYR A 127 -15.60 22.78 14.54
N ARG A 128 -15.79 22.81 15.86
CA ARG A 128 -15.72 21.61 16.72
C ARG A 128 -17.08 20.93 16.82
N SER A 129 -17.11 19.60 16.73
CA SER A 129 -18.29 18.81 17.09
C SER A 129 -18.50 18.89 18.62
N PRO A 130 -19.69 19.27 19.10
CA PRO A 130 -19.97 19.36 20.53
C PRO A 130 -20.01 17.98 21.19
N SER A 131 -19.72 17.92 22.49
CA SER A 131 -20.04 16.72 23.28
C SER A 131 -21.56 16.56 23.39
N LEU A 132 -22.07 15.34 23.61
CA LEU A 132 -23.51 15.08 23.60
C LEU A 132 -24.26 15.88 24.68
N GLU A 133 -23.62 16.10 25.82
CA GLU A 133 -24.14 16.90 26.94
C GLU A 133 -24.34 18.36 26.56
N ASN A 134 -23.48 18.87 25.68
CA ASN A 134 -23.48 20.25 25.22
C ASN A 134 -24.36 20.49 23.98
N ILE A 135 -25.03 19.44 23.48
CA ILE A 135 -26.03 19.58 22.42
C ILE A 135 -27.32 20.07 23.04
N THR A 136 -27.83 21.18 22.51
CA THR A 136 -29.13 21.73 22.89
C THR A 136 -30.25 20.76 22.49
N PRO A 137 -31.12 20.32 23.43
CA PRO A 137 -32.24 19.42 23.14
C PRO A 137 -33.19 19.99 22.09
N TYR A 138 -33.73 19.12 21.23
CA TYR A 138 -34.74 19.43 20.20
C TYR A 138 -34.35 20.59 19.27
N THR A 139 -33.06 20.75 18.99
CA THR A 139 -32.57 21.86 18.15
C THR A 139 -33.00 21.69 16.70
N ASP A 140 -33.86 22.61 16.27
CA ASP A 140 -34.27 22.79 14.89
C ASP A 140 -34.44 24.29 14.62
N ASN A 141 -33.31 24.95 14.33
CA ASN A 141 -33.23 26.39 14.12
C ASN A 141 -32.87 26.67 12.65
N PRO A 142 -33.57 27.60 11.97
CA PRO A 142 -33.27 27.99 10.59
C PRO A 142 -31.83 28.49 10.38
N LYS A 143 -31.15 28.99 11.43
CA LYS A 143 -29.75 29.43 11.36
C LYS A 143 -28.73 28.28 11.30
N GLY A 144 -29.15 27.02 11.48
CA GLY A 144 -28.29 25.86 11.40
C GLY A 144 -27.87 25.29 12.76
N LEU A 145 -26.57 25.14 12.98
CA LEU A 145 -25.99 24.56 14.21
C LEU A 145 -25.34 25.66 15.06
N TYR A 146 -25.36 25.52 16.39
CA TYR A 146 -24.63 26.43 17.28
C TYR A 146 -23.31 25.77 17.69
N LEU A 147 -22.21 26.12 17.02
CA LEU A 147 -20.92 25.42 17.11
C LEU A 147 -19.80 26.36 17.58
N GLU A 148 -18.74 25.76 18.12
CA GLU A 148 -17.55 26.48 18.56
C GLU A 148 -16.48 26.48 17.46
N HIS A 149 -15.97 27.66 17.11
CA HIS A 149 -14.91 27.82 16.13
C HIS A 149 -13.55 27.35 16.70
N LYS A 150 -12.83 26.48 15.98
CA LYS A 150 -11.59 25.81 16.44
C LYS A 150 -10.50 26.77 16.90
N LYS A 151 -10.28 27.86 16.15
CA LYS A 151 -9.26 28.88 16.43
C LYS A 151 -9.66 29.92 17.47
N THR A 152 -10.87 30.48 17.39
CA THR A 152 -11.29 31.59 18.25
C THR A 152 -11.93 31.14 19.57
N GLY A 153 -12.39 29.88 19.66
CA GLY A 153 -13.12 29.35 20.80
C GLY A 153 -14.51 29.96 21.00
N LYS A 154 -14.98 30.80 20.07
CA LYS A 154 -16.29 31.45 20.17
C LYS A 154 -17.39 30.55 19.62
N LYS A 155 -18.57 30.58 20.26
CA LYS A 155 -19.77 29.89 19.77
C LYS A 155 -20.60 30.80 18.89
N GLU A 156 -20.97 30.31 17.71
CA GLU A 156 -21.78 31.03 16.74
C GLU A 156 -22.72 30.11 15.98
N TRP A 157 -23.69 30.71 15.29
CA TRP A 157 -24.60 29.98 14.41
C TRP A 157 -23.90 29.71 13.08
N VAL A 158 -23.89 28.45 12.68
CA VAL A 158 -23.17 27.91 11.53
C VAL A 158 -24.17 27.26 10.58
N ALA A 159 -24.13 27.66 9.32
CA ALA A 159 -24.96 27.03 8.29
C ALA A 159 -24.58 25.55 8.12
N PRO A 160 -25.50 24.63 7.82
CA PRO A 160 -25.19 23.21 7.66
C PRO A 160 -24.00 22.94 6.71
N LYS A 161 -23.92 23.65 5.57
CA LYS A 161 -22.83 23.52 4.59
C LYS A 161 -21.42 23.82 5.11
N GLU A 162 -21.30 24.55 6.22
CA GLU A 162 -19.99 24.87 6.83
C GLU A 162 -19.59 23.88 7.93
N SER A 163 -20.48 22.94 8.26
CA SER A 163 -20.31 22.02 9.40
C SER A 163 -19.53 20.75 9.07
N GLY A 164 -19.13 20.53 7.81
CA GLY A 164 -18.52 19.27 7.39
C GLY A 164 -19.44 18.08 7.73
N HIS A 165 -18.87 17.04 8.33
CA HIS A 165 -19.58 15.83 8.72
C HIS A 165 -20.17 15.84 10.15
N ILE A 166 -20.35 17.02 10.76
CA ILE A 166 -20.76 17.12 12.17
C ILE A 166 -22.17 16.58 12.41
N ILE A 167 -23.13 16.83 11.52
CA ILE A 167 -24.55 16.46 11.70
C ILE A 167 -24.71 14.93 11.79
N GLU A 168 -24.27 14.22 10.76
CA GLU A 168 -24.28 12.76 10.70
C GLU A 168 -23.31 12.16 11.72
N GLY A 169 -22.21 12.85 12.04
CA GLY A 169 -21.24 12.42 13.05
C GLY A 169 -21.85 12.36 14.45
N ILE A 170 -22.70 13.33 14.81
CA ILE A 170 -23.46 13.33 16.07
C ILE A 170 -24.46 12.16 16.09
N ASN A 171 -25.25 12.00 15.04
CA ASN A 171 -26.23 10.91 14.96
C ASN A 171 -25.55 9.53 15.02
N ARG A 172 -24.41 9.35 14.34
CA ARG A 172 -23.60 8.13 14.41
C ARG A 172 -23.08 7.87 15.83
N LYS A 173 -22.60 8.91 16.52
CA LYS A 173 -22.15 8.78 17.92
C LYS A 173 -23.28 8.37 18.85
N ILE A 174 -24.46 8.94 18.69
CA ILE A 174 -25.66 8.55 19.45
C ILE A 174 -26.02 7.10 19.14
N MET A 175 -26.11 6.72 17.86
CA MET A 175 -26.49 5.36 17.46
C MET A 175 -25.47 4.30 17.90
N SER A 176 -24.18 4.64 18.03
CA SER A 176 -23.19 3.72 18.62
C SER A 176 -23.47 3.40 20.10
N LEU A 177 -24.06 4.34 20.87
CA LEU A 177 -24.50 4.07 22.25
C LEU A 177 -25.75 3.18 22.26
N VAL A 178 -26.62 3.36 21.28
CA VAL A 178 -27.84 2.55 21.10
C VAL A 178 -27.47 1.10 20.75
N GLU A 179 -26.52 0.90 19.83
CA GLU A 179 -25.98 -0.42 19.51
C GLU A 179 -25.33 -1.09 20.73
N ASP A 180 -24.48 -0.35 21.46
CA ASP A 180 -23.87 -0.86 22.70
C ASP A 180 -24.93 -1.32 23.70
N ALA A 181 -26.03 -0.57 23.84
CA ALA A 181 -27.14 -0.90 24.73
C ALA A 181 -27.95 -2.11 24.21
N ALA A 182 -28.21 -2.19 22.91
CA ALA A 182 -28.88 -3.33 22.30
C ALA A 182 -28.10 -4.64 22.54
N PHE A 183 -26.79 -4.62 22.29
CA PHE A 183 -25.90 -5.74 22.58
C PHE A 183 -25.89 -6.08 24.08
N LEU A 184 -25.79 -5.09 24.97
CA LEU A 184 -25.79 -5.35 26.42
C LEU A 184 -27.12 -5.86 26.96
N TYR A 185 -28.25 -5.45 26.39
CA TYR A 185 -29.54 -6.06 26.66
C TYR A 185 -29.52 -7.54 26.29
N TRP A 186 -29.03 -7.87 25.10
CA TRP A 186 -28.91 -9.27 24.69
C TRP A 186 -27.98 -10.04 25.63
N VAL A 187 -26.81 -9.52 25.98
CA VAL A 187 -25.85 -10.19 26.89
C VAL A 187 -26.42 -10.40 28.30
N THR A 188 -27.08 -9.39 28.88
CA THR A 188 -27.41 -9.37 30.32
C THR A 188 -28.87 -9.69 30.63
N GLY A 189 -29.78 -9.49 29.68
CA GLY A 189 -31.23 -9.51 29.90
C GLY A 189 -31.78 -8.29 30.64
N ASP A 190 -30.94 -7.34 31.07
CA ASP A 190 -31.40 -6.16 31.81
C ASP A 190 -32.13 -5.17 30.90
N ARG A 191 -33.43 -5.02 31.14
CA ARG A 191 -34.32 -4.16 30.37
C ARG A 191 -33.91 -2.70 30.36
N VAL A 192 -33.11 -2.22 31.33
CA VAL A 192 -32.63 -0.83 31.34
C VAL A 192 -31.94 -0.44 30.04
N TYR A 193 -31.22 -1.40 29.43
CA TYR A 193 -30.51 -1.16 28.17
C TYR A 193 -31.46 -1.09 26.97
N ALA A 194 -32.44 -1.99 26.89
CA ALA A 194 -33.43 -1.98 25.82
C ALA A 194 -34.35 -0.75 25.90
N ASP A 195 -34.77 -0.36 27.10
CA ASP A 195 -35.61 0.82 27.34
C ASP A 195 -34.86 2.14 27.03
N PHE A 196 -33.54 2.15 27.22
CA PHE A 196 -32.66 3.25 26.83
C PHE A 196 -32.51 3.35 25.29
N ALA A 197 -32.35 2.21 24.61
CA ALA A 197 -32.08 2.14 23.19
C ALA A 197 -33.33 2.39 22.31
N THR A 198 -34.46 1.78 22.68
CA THR A 198 -35.67 1.67 21.84
C THR A 198 -36.22 3.03 21.36
N PRO A 199 -36.38 4.06 22.23
CA PRO A 199 -36.94 5.34 21.78
C PRO A 199 -36.07 6.07 20.74
N VAL A 200 -34.75 5.96 20.88
CA VAL A 200 -33.78 6.59 19.97
C VAL A 200 -33.79 5.88 18.61
N PHE A 201 -33.73 4.55 18.63
CA PHE A 201 -33.82 3.73 17.42
C PHE A 201 -35.12 3.98 16.67
N ALA A 202 -36.27 3.88 17.35
CA ALA A 202 -37.59 4.05 16.74
C ALA A 202 -37.77 5.45 16.15
N THR A 203 -37.35 6.50 16.86
CA THR A 203 -37.46 7.89 16.39
C THR A 203 -36.63 8.11 15.13
N TYR A 204 -35.41 7.58 15.09
CA TYR A 204 -34.53 7.71 13.94
C TYR A 204 -35.08 6.94 12.72
N ILE A 205 -35.49 5.67 12.90
CA ILE A 205 -36.08 4.85 11.84
C ILE A 205 -37.36 5.47 11.28
N GLU A 206 -38.27 5.91 12.14
CA GLU A 206 -39.52 6.53 11.68
C GLU A 206 -39.23 7.83 10.91
N GLY A 207 -38.28 8.64 11.39
CA GLY A 207 -37.84 9.85 10.70
C GLY A 207 -37.19 9.59 9.34
N MET A 208 -36.50 8.46 9.15
CA MET A 208 -35.94 8.04 7.85
C MET A 208 -36.99 7.41 6.93
N TYR A 209 -37.97 6.73 7.51
CA TYR A 209 -39.07 6.12 6.75
C TYR A 209 -39.85 7.19 5.98
N HIS A 210 -40.17 8.31 6.64
CA HIS A 210 -40.92 9.44 6.06
C HIS A 210 -40.04 10.46 5.31
N ARG A 211 -38.73 10.23 5.16
CA ARG A 211 -37.84 11.13 4.41
C ARG A 211 -37.47 10.53 3.05
N ASP A 212 -37.47 11.38 2.03
CA ASP A 212 -37.04 11.02 0.69
C ASP A 212 -35.51 11.06 0.55
N ALA A 213 -35.00 10.41 -0.49
CA ALA A 213 -33.60 10.55 -0.90
C ALA A 213 -33.31 12.02 -1.30
N PRO A 214 -32.10 12.52 -1.03
CA PRO A 214 -31.74 13.90 -1.37
C PRO A 214 -31.73 14.14 -2.88
N ILE A 215 -32.10 15.36 -3.26
CA ILE A 215 -32.16 15.84 -4.65
C ILE A 215 -31.10 16.93 -4.84
N ASP A 216 -30.21 16.75 -5.82
CA ASP A 216 -29.27 17.80 -6.23
C ASP A 216 -29.94 18.77 -7.21
N LEU A 217 -30.17 20.00 -6.77
CA LEU A 217 -30.84 21.04 -7.55
C LEU A 217 -30.06 21.43 -8.81
N ALA A 218 -28.75 21.30 -8.76
CA ALA A 218 -27.87 21.66 -9.86
C ALA A 218 -27.70 20.52 -10.88
N ASN A 219 -28.34 19.35 -10.68
CA ASN A 219 -28.23 18.17 -11.53
C ASN A 219 -26.76 17.80 -11.85
N THR A 220 -25.88 17.91 -10.86
CA THR A 220 -24.46 17.57 -11.00
C THR A 220 -24.24 16.07 -10.76
N ASN A 221 -22.99 15.62 -10.93
CA ASN A 221 -22.58 14.26 -10.60
C ASN A 221 -22.84 13.88 -9.12
N GLN A 222 -23.06 14.86 -8.24
CA GLN A 222 -23.37 14.60 -6.84
C GLN A 222 -24.69 13.83 -6.65
N GLN A 223 -25.68 14.00 -7.53
CA GLN A 223 -26.94 13.25 -7.47
C GLN A 223 -26.71 11.73 -7.46
N PHE A 224 -25.69 11.28 -8.21
CA PHE A 224 -25.33 9.87 -8.42
C PHE A 224 -24.29 9.35 -7.44
N LEU A 225 -23.93 10.13 -6.42
CA LEU A 225 -23.04 9.73 -5.32
C LEU A 225 -23.73 9.77 -3.97
N SER A 226 -24.86 10.48 -3.90
CA SER A 226 -25.51 10.81 -2.64
C SER A 226 -26.04 9.57 -1.93
N GLY A 227 -25.65 9.42 -0.68
CA GLY A 227 -26.26 8.48 0.25
C GLY A 227 -27.67 8.92 0.64
N LEU A 228 -28.26 8.18 1.57
CA LEU A 228 -29.52 8.57 2.18
C LEU A 228 -29.29 9.59 3.29
N ALA A 229 -28.26 9.41 4.14
CA ALA A 229 -27.91 10.29 5.25
C ALA A 229 -26.60 11.07 5.05
N THR A 230 -25.78 10.68 4.07
CA THR A 230 -24.48 11.30 3.77
C THR A 230 -24.37 11.74 2.32
N PHE A 231 -23.44 12.65 2.01
CA PHE A 231 -23.16 13.06 0.62
C PHE A 231 -22.57 11.93 -0.25
N GLU A 232 -22.01 10.89 0.36
CA GLU A 232 -21.39 9.79 -0.37
C GLU A 232 -21.88 8.46 0.21
N VAL A 233 -22.35 7.55 -0.65
CA VAL A 233 -22.85 6.21 -0.23
C VAL A 233 -21.81 5.40 0.56
N ILE A 234 -20.52 5.66 0.34
CA ILE A 234 -19.43 5.02 1.08
C ILE A 234 -19.30 5.48 2.55
N HIS A 235 -20.06 6.50 2.95
CA HIS A 235 -20.01 7.08 4.30
C HIS A 235 -21.20 6.71 5.18
N GLU A 236 -22.07 5.79 4.74
CA GLU A 236 -23.29 5.32 5.42
C GLU A 236 -23.02 4.42 6.66
N LYS A 237 -21.98 4.73 7.43
CA LYS A 237 -21.53 3.97 8.61
C LYS A 237 -22.61 3.80 9.68
N ILE A 238 -23.57 4.72 9.77
CA ILE A 238 -24.67 4.63 10.73
C ILE A 238 -25.58 3.43 10.45
N LEU A 239 -25.65 2.98 9.20
CA LEU A 239 -26.48 1.86 8.77
C LEU A 239 -26.11 0.57 9.52
N ILE A 240 -24.82 0.30 9.72
CA ILE A 240 -24.37 -0.89 10.48
C ILE A 240 -24.91 -0.82 11.92
N HIS A 241 -24.76 0.30 12.62
CA HIS A 241 -25.28 0.45 13.99
C HIS A 241 -26.80 0.29 14.08
N LEU A 242 -27.54 0.77 13.08
CA LEU A 242 -29.01 0.60 13.03
C LEU A 242 -29.39 -0.86 12.83
N ILE A 243 -28.72 -1.54 11.89
CA ILE A 243 -28.97 -2.94 11.56
C ILE A 243 -28.67 -3.85 12.75
N THR A 244 -27.53 -3.68 13.40
CA THR A 244 -27.14 -4.47 14.56
C THR A 244 -28.02 -4.19 15.78
N THR A 245 -28.44 -2.94 15.97
CA THR A 245 -29.44 -2.56 17.00
C THR A 245 -30.77 -3.29 16.75
N TYR A 246 -31.27 -3.26 15.51
CA TYR A 246 -32.49 -3.97 15.12
C TYR A 246 -32.36 -5.48 15.38
N ASP A 247 -31.24 -6.08 14.99
CA ASP A 247 -30.99 -7.51 15.12
C ASP A 247 -30.99 -7.94 16.61
N PHE A 248 -30.27 -7.24 17.49
CA PHE A 248 -30.24 -7.57 18.92
C PHE A 248 -31.54 -7.24 19.67
N LEU A 249 -32.30 -6.23 19.22
CA LEU A 249 -33.55 -5.82 19.88
C LEU A 249 -34.81 -6.41 19.23
N TYR A 250 -34.71 -7.21 18.18
CA TYR A 250 -35.84 -7.63 17.34
C TYR A 250 -37.07 -8.08 18.14
N ASP A 251 -36.89 -9.05 19.04
CA ASP A 251 -37.98 -9.58 19.88
C ASP A 251 -38.51 -8.56 20.89
N HIS A 252 -37.63 -7.70 21.43
CA HIS A 252 -38.04 -6.62 22.30
C HIS A 252 -38.89 -5.57 21.54
N LEU A 253 -38.44 -5.14 20.37
CA LEU A 253 -39.16 -4.19 19.51
C LEU A 253 -40.53 -4.74 19.12
N LYS A 254 -40.60 -6.03 18.77
CA LYS A 254 -41.85 -6.75 18.51
C LYS A 254 -42.78 -6.75 19.73
N ALA A 255 -42.25 -7.04 20.92
CA ALA A 255 -43.01 -7.01 22.17
C ALA A 255 -43.52 -5.59 22.52
N GLN A 256 -42.74 -4.55 22.21
CA GLN A 256 -43.12 -3.15 22.34
C GLN A 256 -44.04 -2.64 21.21
N LYS A 257 -44.41 -3.50 20.26
CA LYS A 257 -45.24 -3.16 19.10
C LYS A 257 -44.65 -2.04 18.23
N ILE A 258 -43.32 -1.93 18.19
CA ILE A 258 -42.63 -1.08 17.22
C ILE A 258 -42.85 -1.65 15.82
N ASN A 259 -43.10 -0.77 14.84
CA ASN A 259 -43.38 -1.21 13.49
C ASN A 259 -42.10 -1.66 12.75
N LEU A 260 -41.82 -2.96 12.79
CA LEU A 260 -40.62 -3.53 12.18
C LEU A 260 -40.60 -3.38 10.66
N SER A 261 -41.76 -3.34 9.99
CA SER A 261 -41.79 -3.15 8.53
C SER A 261 -41.26 -1.78 8.11
N ASN A 262 -41.35 -0.77 8.97
CA ASN A 262 -40.76 0.54 8.70
C ASN A 262 -39.22 0.47 8.73
N ALA A 263 -38.64 -0.30 9.66
CA ALA A 263 -37.20 -0.52 9.71
C ALA A 263 -36.71 -1.28 8.47
N GLU A 264 -37.38 -2.37 8.11
CA GLU A 264 -37.08 -3.17 6.92
C GLU A 264 -37.17 -2.33 5.63
N ALA A 265 -38.22 -1.52 5.48
CA ALA A 265 -38.37 -0.62 4.35
C ALA A 265 -37.27 0.46 4.29
N VAL A 266 -36.82 0.96 5.45
CA VAL A 266 -35.70 1.90 5.53
C VAL A 266 -34.38 1.22 5.14
N PHE A 267 -34.13 -0.03 5.54
CA PHE A 267 -32.94 -0.79 5.12
C PHE A 267 -32.96 -1.08 3.62
N GLN A 268 -34.11 -1.47 3.06
CA GLN A 268 -34.29 -1.62 1.60
C GLN A 268 -34.03 -0.29 0.88
N LYS A 269 -34.57 0.83 1.40
CA LYS A 269 -34.36 2.18 0.84
C LYS A 269 -32.86 2.53 0.81
N TRP A 270 -32.12 2.20 1.86
CA TRP A 270 -30.66 2.38 1.91
C TRP A 270 -29.93 1.49 0.90
N GLY A 271 -30.26 0.20 0.84
CA GLY A 271 -29.65 -0.73 -0.11
C GLY A 271 -29.90 -0.32 -1.57
N ASP A 272 -31.13 0.09 -1.88
CA ASP A 272 -31.50 0.61 -3.21
C ASP A 272 -30.74 1.90 -3.54
N GLN A 273 -30.61 2.82 -2.58
CA GLN A 273 -29.83 4.05 -2.76
C GLN A 273 -28.36 3.75 -3.03
N ILE A 274 -27.76 2.80 -2.31
CA ILE A 274 -26.36 2.39 -2.49
C ILE A 274 -26.17 1.77 -3.89
N ILE A 275 -27.03 0.85 -4.31
CA ILE A 275 -26.95 0.24 -5.64
C ILE A 275 -27.12 1.30 -6.73
N LYS A 276 -28.05 2.24 -6.55
CA LYS A 276 -28.34 3.29 -7.53
C LYS A 276 -27.22 4.34 -7.64
N ASN A 277 -26.59 4.72 -6.53
CA ASN A 277 -25.64 5.83 -6.44
C ASN A 277 -24.20 5.40 -6.10
N GLY A 278 -23.91 4.11 -6.23
CA GLY A 278 -22.58 3.54 -6.01
C GLY A 278 -21.52 4.05 -6.99
N VAL A 279 -20.25 3.76 -6.72
CA VAL A 279 -19.14 3.98 -7.66
C VAL A 279 -18.50 2.62 -7.98
N PRO A 280 -18.58 2.15 -9.23
CA PRO A 280 -18.34 0.74 -9.55
C PRO A 280 -16.86 0.36 -9.66
N ASN A 281 -15.97 1.30 -9.96
CA ASN A 281 -14.67 1.02 -10.56
C ASN A 281 -13.45 1.39 -9.67
N ASN A 282 -13.62 1.43 -8.36
CA ASN A 282 -12.55 1.67 -7.38
C ASN A 282 -12.93 1.12 -5.99
N ASN A 283 -12.13 1.41 -4.97
CA ASN A 283 -12.36 1.00 -3.57
C ASN A 283 -13.79 1.28 -3.05
N TRP A 284 -14.50 2.27 -3.60
CA TRP A 284 -15.88 2.57 -3.21
C TRP A 284 -16.79 1.36 -3.42
N ASN A 285 -16.62 0.64 -4.52
CA ASN A 285 -17.45 -0.53 -4.87
C ASN A 285 -17.43 -1.59 -3.76
N LEU A 286 -16.29 -1.73 -3.07
CA LEU A 286 -16.11 -2.70 -2.00
C LEU A 286 -16.59 -2.14 -0.65
N PHE A 287 -16.34 -0.86 -0.37
CA PHE A 287 -16.86 -0.22 0.84
C PHE A 287 -18.40 -0.17 0.87
N GLN A 288 -19.02 0.02 -0.29
CA GLN A 288 -20.48 0.02 -0.43
C GLN A 288 -21.05 -1.41 -0.41
N ALA A 289 -20.35 -2.39 -1.02
CA ALA A 289 -20.70 -3.82 -0.92
C ALA A 289 -20.72 -4.32 0.54
N ARG A 290 -19.84 -3.79 1.39
CA ARG A 290 -19.88 -4.06 2.83
C ARG A 290 -21.23 -3.67 3.44
N PHE A 291 -21.75 -2.49 3.13
CA PHE A 291 -23.06 -2.06 3.65
C PHE A 291 -24.21 -2.92 3.10
N LEU A 292 -24.16 -3.25 1.81
CA LEU A 292 -25.15 -4.14 1.19
C LEU A 292 -25.16 -5.54 1.83
N THR A 293 -24.01 -6.06 2.24
CA THR A 293 -23.91 -7.33 2.95
C THR A 293 -24.69 -7.28 4.27
N TYR A 294 -24.53 -6.23 5.08
CA TYR A 294 -25.32 -6.07 6.31
C TYR A 294 -26.83 -5.93 6.04
N VAL A 295 -27.21 -5.16 5.01
CA VAL A 295 -28.62 -5.03 4.59
C VAL A 295 -29.19 -6.39 4.20
N ALA A 296 -28.45 -7.17 3.44
CA ALA A 296 -28.90 -8.48 3.00
C ALA A 296 -29.08 -9.44 4.19
N LEU A 297 -28.11 -9.50 5.10
CA LEU A 297 -28.12 -10.44 6.23
C LEU A 297 -29.20 -10.14 7.27
N VAL A 298 -29.60 -8.88 7.45
CA VAL A 298 -30.68 -8.53 8.39
C VAL A 298 -32.08 -8.76 7.83
N LEU A 299 -32.25 -8.63 6.51
CA LEU A 299 -33.57 -8.79 5.87
C LEU A 299 -34.00 -10.25 5.81
N GLU A 300 -35.31 -10.45 5.70
CA GLU A 300 -35.90 -11.76 5.44
C GLU A 300 -35.73 -12.19 3.99
N PRO A 301 -36.04 -13.46 3.63
CA PRO A 301 -36.01 -13.89 2.23
C PRO A 301 -36.91 -13.04 1.32
N ASN A 302 -36.61 -13.00 0.01
CA ASN A 302 -37.35 -12.26 -1.02
C ASN A 302 -38.86 -12.50 -0.95
N SER A 303 -39.28 -13.72 -0.63
CA SER A 303 -40.70 -14.11 -0.49
C SER A 303 -41.47 -13.32 0.56
N ASN A 304 -40.78 -12.68 1.51
CA ASN A 304 -41.39 -11.92 2.59
C ASN A 304 -41.74 -10.49 2.18
N TYR A 305 -41.26 -10.03 1.01
CA TYR A 305 -41.45 -8.65 0.54
C TYR A 305 -42.16 -8.61 -0.80
N LYS A 306 -43.19 -7.74 -0.93
CA LYS A 306 -43.98 -7.60 -2.17
C LYS A 306 -43.16 -7.14 -3.38
N ASN A 307 -42.09 -6.39 -3.14
CA ASN A 307 -41.16 -5.92 -4.17
C ASN A 307 -40.11 -6.99 -4.55
N GLY A 308 -40.10 -8.16 -3.89
CA GLY A 308 -39.12 -9.22 -4.09
C GLY A 308 -37.70 -8.89 -3.65
N LYS A 309 -37.49 -7.79 -2.89
CA LYS A 309 -36.16 -7.31 -2.49
C LYS A 309 -35.79 -7.68 -1.06
N GLY A 310 -35.66 -8.97 -0.77
CA GLY A 310 -35.18 -9.48 0.50
C GLY A 310 -33.68 -9.75 0.50
N ARG A 311 -33.25 -10.66 1.37
CA ARG A 311 -31.86 -11.11 1.51
C ARG A 311 -31.21 -11.48 0.18
N GLU A 312 -31.85 -12.35 -0.60
CA GLU A 312 -31.25 -12.88 -1.83
C GLU A 312 -31.03 -11.76 -2.85
N TYR A 313 -31.96 -10.82 -3.00
CA TYR A 313 -31.78 -9.68 -3.91
C TYR A 313 -30.50 -8.88 -3.62
N TYR A 314 -30.24 -8.54 -2.35
CA TYR A 314 -29.06 -7.74 -1.99
C TYR A 314 -27.77 -8.56 -1.97
N LEU A 315 -27.83 -9.86 -1.62
CA LEU A 315 -26.66 -10.76 -1.79
C LEU A 315 -26.29 -10.90 -3.27
N ASP A 316 -27.27 -11.13 -4.15
CA ASP A 316 -27.04 -11.27 -5.58
C ASP A 316 -26.37 -10.01 -6.14
N HIS A 317 -26.87 -8.81 -5.81
CA HIS A 317 -26.25 -7.54 -6.26
C HIS A 317 -24.89 -7.23 -5.62
N THR A 318 -24.55 -7.93 -4.54
CA THR A 318 -23.24 -7.79 -3.89
C THR A 318 -22.22 -8.74 -4.51
N PHE A 319 -22.60 -10.00 -4.80
CA PHE A 319 -21.65 -11.05 -5.15
C PHE A 319 -21.73 -11.55 -6.60
N ASP A 320 -22.87 -11.43 -7.26
CA ASP A 320 -23.14 -12.13 -8.52
C ASP A 320 -23.66 -11.24 -9.67
N THR A 321 -24.41 -10.19 -9.35
CA THR A 321 -25.11 -9.34 -10.32
C THR A 321 -24.54 -7.93 -10.30
N SER A 322 -23.90 -7.53 -11.39
CA SER A 322 -23.41 -6.18 -11.58
C SER A 322 -24.50 -5.25 -12.12
N THR A 323 -24.42 -3.99 -11.72
CA THR A 323 -25.19 -2.86 -12.23
C THR A 323 -24.22 -1.77 -12.69
N GLU A 324 -24.73 -0.70 -13.32
CA GLU A 324 -23.91 0.45 -13.74
C GLU A 324 -23.14 1.10 -12.57
N ARG A 325 -23.65 0.98 -11.34
CA ARG A 325 -23.13 1.72 -10.17
C ARG A 325 -22.69 0.82 -9.01
N GLN A 326 -22.96 -0.48 -9.09
CA GLN A 326 -22.49 -1.52 -8.17
C GLN A 326 -22.03 -2.71 -9.00
N ILE A 327 -20.73 -2.92 -9.12
CA ILE A 327 -20.19 -4.15 -9.71
C ILE A 327 -20.15 -5.23 -8.63
N SER A 328 -20.52 -6.45 -9.01
CA SER A 328 -20.45 -7.61 -8.11
C SER A 328 -19.03 -7.88 -7.64
N ILE A 329 -18.86 -8.47 -6.45
CA ILE A 329 -17.53 -8.81 -5.93
C ILE A 329 -16.79 -9.74 -6.91
N LYS A 330 -17.46 -10.76 -7.46
CA LYS A 330 -16.86 -11.68 -8.44
C LYS A 330 -16.24 -10.96 -9.64
N GLU A 331 -16.94 -9.98 -10.21
CA GLU A 331 -16.43 -9.20 -11.34
C GLU A 331 -15.39 -8.16 -10.91
N SER A 332 -15.59 -7.49 -9.78
CA SER A 332 -14.67 -6.44 -9.30
C SER A 332 -13.27 -6.97 -9.00
N LEU A 333 -13.16 -8.24 -8.60
CA LEU A 333 -11.87 -8.87 -8.30
C LEU A 333 -11.04 -9.19 -9.55
N LEU A 334 -11.62 -9.10 -10.75
CA LEU A 334 -10.90 -9.34 -12.01
C LEU A 334 -9.87 -8.23 -12.32
N VAL A 335 -9.97 -7.07 -11.67
CA VAL A 335 -9.02 -5.94 -11.86
C VAL A 335 -7.73 -6.08 -11.05
N TYR A 336 -7.68 -7.03 -10.11
CA TYR A 336 -6.42 -7.40 -9.47
C TYR A 336 -5.44 -7.93 -10.52
N ASP A 337 -4.17 -7.65 -10.32
CA ASP A 337 -3.14 -8.42 -11.01
C ASP A 337 -3.18 -9.85 -10.49
N GLN A 338 -3.53 -10.77 -11.37
CA GLN A 338 -3.80 -12.17 -11.00
C GLN A 338 -2.50 -12.93 -10.67
N GLU A 339 -1.35 -12.45 -11.15
CA GLU A 339 -0.05 -13.06 -10.85
C GLU A 339 0.40 -12.67 -9.45
N ASN A 340 0.49 -11.37 -9.18
CA ASN A 340 1.10 -10.84 -7.96
C ASN A 340 0.11 -10.45 -6.85
N GLY A 341 -1.20 -10.37 -7.12
CA GLY A 341 -2.24 -10.09 -6.12
C GLY A 341 -2.39 -8.61 -5.74
N ILE A 342 -1.83 -7.67 -6.50
CA ILE A 342 -1.91 -6.24 -6.20
C ILE A 342 -3.20 -5.62 -6.75
N TRP A 343 -3.88 -4.82 -5.93
CA TRP A 343 -5.03 -4.00 -6.31
C TRP A 343 -4.58 -2.75 -7.07
N PRO A 344 -5.27 -2.29 -8.13
CA PRO A 344 -4.86 -1.16 -8.97
C PRO A 344 -5.10 0.23 -8.33
N GLU A 345 -4.72 0.39 -7.07
CA GLU A 345 -4.66 1.67 -6.35
C GLU A 345 -3.40 1.77 -5.49
N SER A 346 -3.14 2.98 -4.99
CA SER A 346 -2.01 3.23 -4.10
C SER A 346 -2.00 2.32 -2.86
N ALA A 347 -0.79 2.08 -2.31
CA ALA A 347 -0.54 1.08 -1.27
C ALA A 347 -1.53 1.14 -0.09
N SER A 348 -1.82 2.33 0.44
CA SER A 348 -2.76 2.48 1.55
C SER A 348 -4.20 2.08 1.20
N TYR A 349 -4.65 2.32 -0.02
CA TYR A 349 -5.99 1.94 -0.47
C TYR A 349 -6.07 0.45 -0.79
N SER A 350 -5.04 -0.11 -1.44
CA SER A 350 -4.89 -1.55 -1.67
C SER A 350 -5.03 -2.34 -0.36
N VAL A 351 -4.32 -1.93 0.70
CA VAL A 351 -4.40 -2.57 2.03
C VAL A 351 -5.79 -2.44 2.66
N HIS A 352 -6.45 -1.29 2.53
CA HIS A 352 -7.80 -1.08 3.08
C HIS A 352 -8.88 -1.90 2.34
N VAL A 353 -8.70 -2.10 1.04
CA VAL A 353 -9.54 -2.97 0.22
C VAL A 353 -9.45 -4.42 0.71
N ILE A 354 -8.24 -4.92 1.00
CA ILE A 354 -8.04 -6.27 1.55
C ILE A 354 -8.83 -6.45 2.85
N THR A 355 -8.67 -5.53 3.82
CA THR A 355 -9.40 -5.60 5.10
C THR A 355 -10.92 -5.58 4.89
N THR A 356 -11.41 -4.79 3.93
CA THR A 356 -12.85 -4.73 3.64
C THR A 356 -13.36 -6.04 3.05
N LEU A 357 -12.64 -6.64 2.10
CA LEU A 357 -13.01 -7.92 1.50
C LEU A 357 -13.02 -9.04 2.53
N LEU A 358 -12.00 -9.11 3.39
CA LEU A 358 -11.96 -10.09 4.50
C LEU A 358 -13.15 -9.90 5.45
N ASN A 359 -13.54 -8.66 5.75
CA ASN A 359 -14.73 -8.38 6.56
C ASN A 359 -16.02 -8.87 5.91
N ILE A 360 -16.20 -8.63 4.61
CA ILE A 360 -17.37 -9.08 3.84
C ILE A 360 -17.43 -10.61 3.79
N ILE A 361 -16.32 -11.25 3.44
CA ILE A 361 -16.21 -12.71 3.30
C ILE A 361 -16.42 -13.39 4.65
N THR A 362 -15.90 -12.82 5.75
CA THR A 362 -16.12 -13.36 7.11
C THR A 362 -17.60 -13.33 7.48
N LEU A 363 -18.33 -12.26 7.16
CA LEU A 363 -19.79 -12.19 7.41
C LEU A 363 -20.56 -13.17 6.55
N LEU A 364 -20.23 -13.26 5.27
CA LEU A 364 -20.87 -14.20 4.36
C LEU A 364 -20.63 -15.63 4.84
N ASP A 365 -19.38 -15.98 5.17
CA ASP A 365 -18.99 -17.30 5.68
C ASP A 365 -19.65 -17.65 7.02
N HIS A 366 -19.86 -16.65 7.88
CA HIS A 366 -20.60 -16.85 9.13
C HIS A 366 -22.05 -17.25 8.85
N PHE A 367 -22.68 -16.63 7.85
CA PHE A 367 -24.05 -16.90 7.46
C PHE A 367 -24.20 -18.23 6.69
N THR A 368 -23.33 -18.50 5.72
CA THR A 368 -23.43 -19.69 4.83
C THR A 368 -22.77 -20.94 5.41
N ASN A 369 -21.75 -20.75 6.27
CA ASN A 369 -20.92 -21.82 6.81
C ASN A 369 -20.29 -22.72 5.72
N ALA A 370 -19.85 -22.11 4.60
CA ALA A 370 -19.47 -22.80 3.37
C ALA A 370 -18.03 -22.54 2.88
N ASN A 371 -17.16 -22.01 3.75
CA ASN A 371 -15.79 -21.60 3.44
C ASN A 371 -15.69 -20.58 2.30
N GLU A 372 -16.35 -19.45 2.46
CA GLU A 372 -16.49 -18.46 1.38
C GLU A 372 -15.15 -17.88 0.90
N LEU A 373 -14.12 -17.84 1.76
CA LEU A 373 -12.79 -17.39 1.35
C LEU A 373 -12.22 -18.24 0.20
N SER A 374 -12.52 -19.54 0.17
CA SER A 374 -12.06 -20.44 -0.90
C SER A 374 -12.66 -20.10 -2.27
N ASN A 375 -13.80 -19.41 -2.31
CA ASN A 375 -14.42 -18.91 -3.53
C ASN A 375 -13.72 -17.65 -4.08
N PHE A 376 -12.86 -17.01 -3.28
CA PHE A 376 -12.17 -15.75 -3.62
C PHE A 376 -10.67 -15.80 -3.30
N PRO A 377 -9.90 -16.73 -3.92
CA PRO A 377 -8.49 -16.98 -3.56
C PRO A 377 -7.57 -15.75 -3.73
N ILE A 378 -7.94 -14.81 -4.60
CA ILE A 378 -7.19 -13.55 -4.79
C ILE A 378 -7.14 -12.70 -3.52
N VAL A 379 -8.13 -12.81 -2.62
CA VAL A 379 -8.15 -12.03 -1.36
C VAL A 379 -7.07 -12.52 -0.40
N GLU A 380 -6.89 -13.83 -0.28
CA GLU A 380 -5.77 -14.41 0.47
C GLU A 380 -4.43 -14.02 -0.16
N LYS A 381 -4.29 -14.17 -1.49
CA LYS A 381 -3.08 -13.78 -2.21
C LYS A 381 -2.75 -12.30 -1.96
N ALA A 382 -3.72 -11.41 -2.06
CA ALA A 382 -3.54 -9.98 -1.83
C ALA A 382 -3.09 -9.66 -0.40
N ALA A 383 -3.64 -10.36 0.61
CA ALA A 383 -3.23 -10.20 1.99
C ALA A 383 -1.74 -10.56 2.19
N LEU A 384 -1.27 -11.65 1.57
CA LEU A 384 0.15 -12.03 1.60
C LEU A 384 1.04 -11.09 0.77
N ALA A 385 0.58 -10.69 -0.42
CA ALA A 385 1.30 -9.76 -1.28
C ALA A 385 1.50 -8.38 -0.63
N SER A 386 0.65 -7.99 0.33
CA SER A 386 0.76 -6.71 1.02
C SER A 386 2.08 -6.54 1.81
N PHE A 387 2.77 -7.64 2.17
CA PHE A 387 4.11 -7.60 2.76
C PHE A 387 5.16 -6.99 1.83
N GLN A 388 4.97 -7.12 0.51
CA GLN A 388 5.88 -6.56 -0.48
C GLN A 388 5.92 -5.03 -0.40
N TYR A 389 4.89 -4.38 0.13
CA TYR A 389 4.88 -2.93 0.37
C TYR A 389 5.80 -2.48 1.52
N LEU A 390 6.27 -3.38 2.38
CA LEU A 390 6.92 -2.98 3.63
C LEU A 390 8.38 -2.60 3.45
N PHE A 391 8.79 -1.44 3.94
CA PHE A 391 10.18 -1.19 4.29
C PHE A 391 10.65 -2.19 5.36
N PRO A 392 11.97 -2.42 5.50
CA PRO A 392 12.51 -3.22 6.59
C PRO A 392 12.11 -2.76 8.01
N SER A 393 11.63 -1.52 8.18
CA SER A 393 11.00 -1.05 9.43
C SER A 393 9.58 -1.57 9.68
N GLY A 394 9.05 -2.41 8.79
CA GLY A 394 7.68 -2.94 8.83
C GLY A 394 6.59 -1.94 8.42
N HIS A 395 6.95 -0.77 7.87
CA HIS A 395 5.99 0.24 7.40
C HIS A 395 5.84 0.21 5.88
N THR A 396 4.64 0.40 5.37
CA THR A 396 4.37 0.45 3.91
C THR A 396 5.06 1.64 3.23
N ILE A 397 5.38 1.48 1.95
CA ILE A 397 5.73 2.59 1.05
C ILE A 397 4.62 3.66 0.94
N GLY A 398 5.01 4.86 0.53
CA GLY A 398 4.22 6.09 0.58
C GLY A 398 3.62 6.57 -0.75
N PHE A 399 3.81 5.86 -1.86
CA PHE A 399 3.38 6.32 -3.19
C PHE A 399 1.87 6.57 -3.34
N GLY A 400 1.53 7.57 -4.16
CA GLY A 400 0.15 8.00 -4.37
C GLY A 400 -0.48 8.55 -3.09
N ASP A 401 -1.79 8.38 -2.93
CA ASP A 401 -2.48 8.83 -1.71
C ASP A 401 -2.23 7.95 -0.47
N SER A 402 -0.96 7.69 -0.14
CA SER A 402 -0.53 6.79 0.92
C SER A 402 0.26 7.50 2.04
N ALA A 403 0.58 6.73 3.07
CA ALA A 403 1.54 7.08 4.12
C ALA A 403 2.19 5.82 4.68
N HIS A 404 3.29 5.98 5.42
CA HIS A 404 4.03 4.88 6.02
C HIS A 404 3.30 4.29 7.22
N LYS A 405 2.63 3.14 7.02
CA LYS A 405 1.79 2.51 8.04
C LYS A 405 2.16 1.05 8.22
N LYS A 406 1.92 0.49 9.41
CA LYS A 406 1.94 -0.96 9.63
C LYS A 406 0.77 -1.62 8.90
N LEU A 407 0.93 -2.89 8.52
CA LEU A 407 -0.19 -3.68 8.01
C LEU A 407 -1.26 -3.85 9.11
N PRO A 408 -2.58 -3.83 8.76
CA PRO A 408 -3.64 -4.06 9.72
C PRO A 408 -3.59 -5.50 10.24
N ALA A 409 -3.33 -5.67 11.55
CA ALA A 409 -3.39 -6.97 12.21
C ALA A 409 -4.75 -7.67 12.07
N GLU A 410 -5.81 -6.90 11.81
CA GLU A 410 -7.15 -7.41 11.49
C GLU A 410 -7.14 -8.37 10.28
N ASN A 411 -6.30 -8.12 9.26
CA ASN A 411 -6.19 -9.03 8.12
C ASN A 411 -5.77 -10.44 8.57
N PHE A 412 -4.81 -10.52 9.49
CA PHE A 412 -4.24 -11.77 9.99
C PHE A 412 -5.19 -12.46 10.97
N GLU A 413 -5.83 -11.71 11.87
CA GLU A 413 -6.88 -12.25 12.77
C GLU A 413 -8.02 -12.91 11.97
N LEU A 414 -8.44 -12.32 10.85
CA LEU A 414 -9.51 -12.85 10.00
C LEU A 414 -9.09 -14.07 9.19
N LEU A 415 -7.87 -14.10 8.67
CA LEU A 415 -7.32 -15.30 8.02
C LEU A 415 -7.20 -16.46 9.02
N ILE A 416 -6.66 -16.22 10.22
CA ILE A 416 -6.59 -17.23 11.30
C ILE A 416 -7.98 -17.74 11.64
N THR A 417 -8.98 -16.85 11.72
CA THR A 417 -10.38 -17.22 11.98
C THR A 417 -10.91 -18.20 10.94
N ASN A 418 -10.72 -17.91 9.65
CA ASN A 418 -11.16 -18.82 8.58
C ASN A 418 -10.38 -20.14 8.61
N TYR A 419 -9.05 -20.09 8.68
CA TYR A 419 -8.20 -21.29 8.66
C TYR A 419 -8.48 -22.22 9.84
N GLN A 420 -8.69 -21.67 11.03
CA GLN A 420 -9.07 -22.46 12.20
C GLN A 420 -10.45 -23.10 12.04
N LYS A 421 -11.43 -22.37 11.48
CA LYS A 421 -12.79 -22.89 11.26
C LYS A 421 -12.81 -24.08 10.28
N TYR A 422 -11.94 -24.06 9.26
CA TYR A 422 -11.91 -25.08 8.21
C TYR A 422 -10.70 -26.03 8.25
N GLY A 423 -9.90 -26.00 9.33
CA GLY A 423 -8.81 -26.95 9.55
C GLY A 423 -7.58 -26.77 8.65
N ALA A 424 -7.33 -25.57 8.12
CA ALA A 424 -6.13 -25.24 7.33
C ALA A 424 -4.92 -24.94 8.25
N ASN A 425 -4.48 -25.95 9.01
CA ASN A 425 -3.53 -25.79 10.10
C ASN A 425 -2.18 -25.20 9.68
N GLU A 426 -1.62 -25.63 8.55
CA GLU A 426 -0.33 -25.13 8.02
C GLU A 426 -0.39 -23.61 7.78
N LYS A 427 -1.38 -23.15 7.00
CA LYS A 427 -1.61 -21.71 6.75
C LYS A 427 -1.90 -20.94 8.04
N ARG A 428 -2.67 -21.53 8.95
CA ARG A 428 -2.97 -20.95 10.27
C ARG A 428 -1.69 -20.71 11.07
N ASN A 429 -0.77 -21.67 11.11
CA ASN A 429 0.46 -21.59 11.88
C ASN A 429 1.35 -20.46 11.35
N ILE A 430 1.51 -20.35 10.02
CA ILE A 430 2.29 -19.27 9.39
C ILE A 430 1.75 -17.88 9.78
N ILE A 431 0.44 -17.66 9.61
CA ILE A 431 -0.17 -16.35 9.93
C ILE A 431 -0.20 -16.10 11.44
N ALA A 432 -0.37 -17.13 12.26
CA ALA A 432 -0.33 -17.01 13.72
C ALA A 432 1.06 -16.62 14.24
N ASN A 433 2.14 -17.17 13.68
CA ASN A 433 3.52 -16.80 14.03
C ASN A 433 3.76 -15.32 13.73
N LEU A 434 3.45 -14.90 12.50
CA LEU A 434 3.54 -13.50 12.09
C LEU A 434 2.74 -12.54 13.00
N LEU A 435 1.51 -12.91 13.36
CA LEU A 435 0.70 -12.10 14.26
C LEU A 435 1.29 -12.04 15.68
N ASN A 436 1.88 -13.14 16.15
CA ASN A 436 2.57 -13.19 17.44
C ASN A 436 3.85 -12.34 17.43
N ASP A 437 4.59 -12.29 16.33
CA ASP A 437 5.75 -11.40 16.17
C ASP A 437 5.32 -9.94 16.28
N MET A 438 4.23 -9.56 15.58
CA MET A 438 3.64 -8.21 15.73
C MET A 438 3.23 -7.89 17.17
N ILE A 439 2.78 -8.89 17.94
CA ILE A 439 2.44 -8.71 19.37
C ILE A 439 3.73 -8.55 20.20
N ALA A 440 4.74 -9.38 19.97
CA ALA A 440 6.00 -9.37 20.70
C ALA A 440 6.78 -8.06 20.48
N GLU A 441 6.74 -7.52 19.25
CA GLU A 441 7.36 -6.24 18.88
C GLU A 441 6.56 -5.03 19.37
N GLY A 442 5.34 -5.23 19.89
CA GLY A 442 4.45 -4.16 20.35
C GLY A 442 3.71 -3.41 19.23
N ASP A 443 3.82 -3.87 17.99
CA ASP A 443 3.11 -3.33 16.83
C ASP A 443 1.61 -3.61 16.87
N TYR A 444 1.21 -4.70 17.54
CA TYR A 444 -0.17 -5.07 17.74
C TYR A 444 -0.47 -5.41 19.20
N LYS A 445 -1.29 -4.59 19.85
CA LYS A 445 -1.96 -5.01 21.08
C LYS A 445 -3.27 -5.70 20.71
N ARG A 446 -3.37 -6.99 21.04
CA ARG A 446 -4.58 -7.75 20.81
C ARG A 446 -5.75 -7.21 21.64
N GLU A 447 -6.72 -6.60 20.97
CA GLU A 447 -7.97 -6.12 21.53
C GLU A 447 -9.07 -6.14 20.47
N ALA A 448 -10.33 -6.21 20.89
CA ALA A 448 -11.46 -5.89 20.02
C ALA A 448 -11.90 -4.43 20.25
N LYS A 449 -12.13 -3.71 19.15
CA LYS A 449 -12.53 -2.30 19.15
C LYS A 449 -14.04 -2.12 18.93
N ASP A 450 -14.67 -3.08 18.26
CA ASP A 450 -16.10 -3.07 17.93
C ASP A 450 -16.72 -4.46 18.07
N LEU A 451 -18.02 -4.58 17.75
CA LEU A 451 -18.74 -5.84 17.84
C LEU A 451 -18.26 -6.86 16.81
N PHE A 452 -17.90 -6.43 15.60
CA PHE A 452 -17.42 -7.34 14.57
C PHE A 452 -16.17 -8.09 15.06
N GLN A 453 -15.16 -7.37 15.55
CA GLN A 453 -13.94 -7.97 16.09
C GLN A 453 -14.22 -8.81 17.35
N LEU A 454 -15.18 -8.41 18.18
CA LEU A 454 -15.60 -9.17 19.37
C LEU A 454 -16.10 -10.58 19.04
N PHE A 455 -16.86 -10.69 17.96
CA PHE A 455 -17.50 -11.95 17.56
C PHE A 455 -16.61 -12.82 16.68
N PHE A 456 -15.78 -12.23 15.81
CA PHE A 456 -15.05 -12.99 14.80
C PHE A 456 -13.62 -13.36 15.17
N TYR A 457 -12.90 -12.56 15.96
CA TYR A 457 -11.53 -12.95 16.34
C TYR A 457 -11.54 -14.23 17.18
N VAL A 458 -10.58 -15.12 16.89
CA VAL A 458 -10.39 -16.37 17.64
C VAL A 458 -10.13 -16.06 19.13
N ASN A 459 -10.47 -16.96 20.05
CA ASN A 459 -10.25 -16.68 21.47
C ASN A 459 -8.75 -16.55 21.81
N ASN A 460 -7.92 -17.44 21.27
CA ASN A 460 -6.46 -17.48 21.46
C ASN A 460 -5.79 -17.68 20.10
N VAL A 461 -4.65 -17.02 19.90
CA VAL A 461 -3.74 -17.29 18.78
C VAL A 461 -2.70 -18.26 19.30
N VAL A 462 -2.84 -19.55 18.98
CA VAL A 462 -1.91 -20.59 19.44
C VAL A 462 -1.08 -21.04 18.24
N PRO A 463 0.22 -20.72 18.18
CA PRO A 463 1.11 -21.32 17.20
C PRO A 463 1.31 -22.80 17.55
N ASN A 464 1.53 -23.65 16.54
CA ASN A 464 1.83 -25.05 16.78
C ASN A 464 3.33 -25.20 17.02
N GLU A 465 3.76 -25.55 18.24
CA GLU A 465 5.19 -25.72 18.58
C GLU A 465 5.87 -26.86 17.78
N GLU A 466 5.09 -27.75 17.15
CA GLU A 466 5.58 -28.91 16.42
C GLU A 466 5.98 -28.64 14.96
N GLU A 467 5.71 -27.45 14.40
CA GLU A 467 6.01 -27.09 13.00
C GLU A 467 6.79 -25.75 12.92
N ASN A 468 8.07 -25.77 13.32
CA ASN A 468 8.96 -24.60 13.33
C ASN A 468 9.82 -24.42 12.05
N GLU A 469 9.56 -25.16 10.97
CA GLU A 469 10.49 -25.23 9.82
C GLU A 469 9.95 -24.66 8.49
N PHE A 470 8.83 -23.93 8.48
CA PHE A 470 8.34 -23.31 7.24
C PHE A 470 8.63 -21.80 7.20
N ASP A 471 9.74 -21.43 6.56
CA ASP A 471 10.08 -20.06 6.20
C ASP A 471 9.37 -19.72 4.88
N LEU A 472 8.23 -19.03 4.97
CA LEU A 472 7.55 -18.49 3.78
C LEU A 472 8.04 -17.05 3.59
N PRO A 473 8.95 -16.78 2.62
CA PRO A 473 9.49 -15.44 2.44
C PRO A 473 8.37 -14.49 1.99
N LEU A 474 7.86 -13.69 2.93
CA LEU A 474 6.78 -12.72 2.70
C LEU A 474 7.24 -11.52 1.86
N VAL A 475 8.55 -11.33 1.76
CA VAL A 475 9.20 -10.32 0.93
C VAL A 475 10.24 -10.98 0.04
N SER A 476 10.45 -10.43 -1.16
CA SER A 476 11.49 -10.87 -2.08
C SER A 476 12.53 -9.76 -2.30
N PRO A 477 13.76 -10.09 -2.75
CA PRO A 477 14.77 -9.07 -3.07
C PRO A 477 14.29 -8.07 -4.12
N THR A 478 13.50 -8.53 -5.09
CA THR A 478 12.78 -7.65 -6.02
C THR A 478 11.33 -8.06 -6.18
N PHE A 479 10.46 -7.08 -6.41
CA PHE A 479 9.03 -7.29 -6.65
C PHE A 479 8.49 -6.28 -7.67
N TYR A 480 7.74 -6.76 -8.66
CA TYR A 480 7.16 -5.92 -9.72
C TYR A 480 5.63 -6.03 -9.78
N ALA A 481 4.96 -4.88 -9.78
CA ALA A 481 3.52 -4.75 -9.99
C ALA A 481 3.23 -3.74 -11.13
N PRO A 482 3.07 -4.21 -12.38
CA PRO A 482 2.82 -3.34 -13.52
C PRO A 482 1.48 -2.60 -13.42
N ASN A 483 0.47 -3.22 -12.80
CA ASN A 483 -0.89 -2.67 -12.66
C ASN A 483 -1.01 -1.50 -11.67
N VAL A 484 0.10 -1.09 -11.05
CA VAL A 484 0.24 0.17 -10.30
C VAL A 484 1.57 0.88 -10.61
N SER A 485 2.27 0.44 -11.66
CA SER A 485 3.60 0.94 -12.06
C SER A 485 4.59 1.00 -10.89
N TRP A 486 4.85 -0.11 -10.23
CA TRP A 486 5.69 -0.17 -9.03
C TRP A 486 6.72 -1.28 -9.12
N PHE A 487 7.97 -0.97 -8.74
CA PHE A 487 9.05 -1.92 -8.60
C PHE A 487 9.80 -1.70 -7.28
N ASN A 488 10.16 -2.79 -6.61
CA ASN A 488 10.89 -2.75 -5.35
C ASN A 488 12.23 -3.48 -5.46
N GLN A 489 13.22 -2.96 -4.73
CA GLN A 489 14.55 -3.53 -4.56
C GLN A 489 14.89 -3.59 -3.07
N ARG A 490 15.49 -4.69 -2.61
CA ARG A 490 15.96 -4.90 -1.24
C ARG A 490 17.35 -5.51 -1.25
N LEU A 491 18.17 -5.11 -0.30
CA LEU A 491 19.51 -5.66 -0.13
C LEU A 491 19.93 -5.57 1.34
N GLY A 492 20.64 -6.59 1.83
CA GLY A 492 21.11 -6.65 3.21
C GLY A 492 20.02 -7.01 4.21
N SER A 493 20.40 -7.06 5.48
CA SER A 493 19.56 -7.42 6.62
C SER A 493 19.86 -6.53 7.82
N GLU A 494 18.95 -6.52 8.79
CA GLU A 494 19.10 -5.81 10.06
C GLU A 494 19.54 -4.33 9.87
N ALA A 495 20.61 -3.89 10.55
CA ALA A 495 21.13 -2.53 10.48
C ALA A 495 21.65 -2.13 9.07
N ASN A 496 21.96 -3.11 8.23
CA ASN A 496 22.43 -2.92 6.85
C ASN A 496 21.32 -3.11 5.81
N ALA A 497 20.07 -3.32 6.23
CA ALA A 497 18.95 -3.44 5.32
C ALA A 497 18.71 -2.12 4.57
N MET A 498 18.68 -2.23 3.24
CA MET A 498 18.35 -1.15 2.33
C MET A 498 17.18 -1.53 1.45
N MET A 499 16.41 -0.52 1.05
CA MET A 499 15.34 -0.69 0.07
C MET A 499 15.20 0.55 -0.78
N VAL A 500 14.94 0.35 -2.08
CA VAL A 500 14.46 1.38 -2.99
C VAL A 500 13.11 0.96 -3.56
N ALA A 501 12.13 1.85 -3.49
CA ALA A 501 10.84 1.68 -4.13
C ALA A 501 10.73 2.64 -5.32
N THR A 502 10.73 2.11 -6.53
CA THR A 502 10.56 2.88 -7.77
C THR A 502 9.09 2.88 -8.18
N THR A 503 8.51 4.06 -8.36
CA THR A 503 7.09 4.21 -8.67
C THR A 503 6.85 5.14 -9.85
N GLY A 504 5.93 4.72 -10.72
CA GLY A 504 5.35 5.52 -11.78
C GLY A 504 3.90 5.85 -11.47
N SER A 505 3.09 6.04 -12.50
CA SER A 505 1.72 6.51 -12.34
C SER A 505 0.72 5.67 -13.13
N TYR A 506 0.14 4.68 -12.48
CA TYR A 506 -0.91 3.85 -13.08
C TYR A 506 -1.94 3.43 -12.03
N GLY A 507 -3.21 3.38 -12.42
CA GLY A 507 -4.31 3.02 -11.53
C GLY A 507 -4.97 4.24 -10.88
N ASN A 508 -5.71 4.00 -9.80
CA ASN A 508 -6.45 5.04 -9.08
C ASN A 508 -5.74 5.48 -7.78
N HIS A 509 -6.04 6.69 -7.26
CA HIS A 509 -5.27 7.32 -6.17
C HIS A 509 -3.75 7.47 -6.46
N ALA A 510 -3.39 7.55 -7.74
CA ALA A 510 -2.01 7.78 -8.20
C ALA A 510 -1.67 9.29 -8.21
N HIS A 511 -0.39 9.63 -8.20
CA HIS A 511 0.11 10.99 -8.37
C HIS A 511 0.76 11.18 -9.73
N SER A 512 1.06 12.41 -10.11
CA SER A 512 1.90 12.71 -11.26
C SER A 512 3.36 12.78 -10.80
N ASN A 513 4.05 11.63 -10.77
CA ASN A 513 5.34 11.43 -10.10
C ASN A 513 6.52 11.05 -11.05
N GLY A 514 6.29 10.91 -12.35
CA GLY A 514 7.30 10.45 -13.32
C GLY A 514 7.84 9.06 -12.95
N ILE A 515 9.16 8.89 -12.91
CA ILE A 515 9.81 7.73 -12.30
C ILE A 515 10.37 8.17 -10.94
N SER A 516 9.56 8.12 -9.88
CA SER A 516 9.95 8.52 -8.51
C SER A 516 10.62 7.38 -7.77
N ILE A 517 11.45 7.71 -6.78
CA ILE A 517 11.99 6.74 -5.81
C ILE A 517 11.71 7.13 -4.36
N GLU A 518 11.50 6.12 -3.52
CA GLU A 518 11.69 6.22 -2.08
C GLU A 518 12.89 5.37 -1.65
N LEU A 519 13.69 5.85 -0.69
CA LEU A 519 14.91 5.17 -0.23
C LEU A 519 14.87 4.95 1.29
N PHE A 520 15.03 3.70 1.71
CA PHE A 520 15.20 3.30 3.10
C PHE A 520 16.60 2.74 3.35
N ALA A 521 17.21 3.17 4.45
CA ALA A 521 18.44 2.61 4.99
C ALA A 521 18.61 3.10 6.45
N LYS A 522 19.46 2.43 7.23
CA LYS A 522 19.79 2.83 8.62
C LYS A 522 18.55 3.09 9.48
N GLY A 523 17.53 2.24 9.33
CA GLY A 523 16.29 2.28 10.12
C GLY A 523 15.29 3.39 9.74
N SER A 524 15.57 4.22 8.74
CA SER A 524 14.72 5.34 8.33
C SER A 524 14.43 5.35 6.83
N VAL A 525 13.30 5.93 6.43
CA VAL A 525 13.03 6.26 5.02
C VAL A 525 13.68 7.60 4.72
N LEU A 526 14.95 7.56 4.30
CA LEU A 526 15.81 8.72 4.09
C LEU A 526 15.31 9.64 2.98
N ALA A 527 14.86 9.09 1.85
CA ALA A 527 14.26 9.88 0.77
C ALA A 527 12.78 9.50 0.64
N PRO A 528 11.88 10.09 1.44
CA PRO A 528 10.47 9.73 1.45
C PRO A 528 9.70 10.38 0.29
N ASP A 529 8.57 9.79 -0.09
CA ASP A 529 7.56 10.49 -0.87
C ASP A 529 6.87 11.56 -0.01
N MET A 530 6.29 12.58 -0.65
CA MET A 530 5.62 13.67 0.05
C MET A 530 4.18 13.32 0.45
N GLY A 531 3.62 12.24 -0.10
CA GLY A 531 2.34 11.64 0.28
C GLY A 531 1.14 12.49 -0.09
N LYS A 532 -0.05 12.12 0.39
CA LYS A 532 -1.35 12.63 -0.11
C LYS A 532 -1.68 14.12 0.10
N GLY A 533 -0.87 14.90 0.82
CA GLY A 533 -1.27 16.26 1.23
C GLY A 533 -2.30 16.31 2.36
N SER A 534 -3.10 17.39 2.41
CA SER A 534 -4.08 17.60 3.51
C SER A 534 -5.39 16.84 3.29
N SER A 535 -5.96 16.91 2.09
CA SER A 535 -7.05 16.07 1.59
C SER A 535 -7.04 16.14 0.06
N TYR A 536 -7.69 15.18 -0.61
CA TYR A 536 -7.84 15.21 -2.08
C TYR A 536 -8.46 16.52 -2.61
N TRP A 537 -9.36 17.12 -1.84
CA TRP A 537 -10.07 18.36 -2.20
C TRP A 537 -9.27 19.62 -1.85
N HIS A 538 -8.23 19.49 -1.04
CA HIS A 538 -7.46 20.63 -0.60
C HIS A 538 -6.48 21.09 -1.69
N LYS A 539 -6.32 22.40 -1.81
CA LYS A 539 -5.51 23.04 -2.85
C LYS A 539 -4.06 22.52 -2.88
N ASP A 540 -3.48 22.28 -1.71
CA ASP A 540 -2.11 21.75 -1.58
C ASP A 540 -1.93 20.38 -2.26
N HIS A 541 -2.95 19.52 -2.22
CA HIS A 541 -2.93 18.24 -2.90
C HIS A 541 -2.86 18.44 -4.41
N THR A 542 -3.79 19.22 -4.96
CA THR A 542 -3.91 19.44 -6.40
C THR A 542 -2.78 20.27 -7.02
N GLU A 543 -2.11 21.11 -6.23
CA GLU A 543 -1.08 22.04 -6.73
C GLU A 543 0.35 21.60 -6.42
N TYR A 544 0.57 20.76 -5.40
CA TYR A 544 1.90 20.34 -4.98
C TYR A 544 2.02 18.83 -4.77
N TYR A 545 1.34 18.27 -3.76
CA TYR A 545 1.61 16.90 -3.30
C TYR A 545 1.35 15.81 -4.35
N SER A 546 0.46 16.05 -5.31
CA SER A 546 0.18 15.12 -6.42
C SER A 546 0.94 15.45 -7.71
N ARG A 547 1.93 16.35 -7.67
CA ARG A 547 2.62 16.91 -8.84
C ARG A 547 4.12 16.58 -8.81
N MET A 548 4.74 16.46 -9.99
CA MET A 548 6.10 15.95 -10.14
C MET A 548 7.17 16.62 -9.24
N PRO A 549 7.16 17.96 -9.01
CA PRO A 549 8.12 18.62 -8.12
C PRO A 549 8.03 18.26 -6.63
N ALA A 550 7.04 17.45 -6.23
CA ALA A 550 6.94 16.86 -4.89
C ALA A 550 7.54 15.44 -4.82
N HIS A 551 8.13 14.93 -5.90
CA HIS A 551 8.62 13.56 -5.97
C HIS A 551 10.10 13.52 -6.40
N ASN A 552 10.82 12.45 -6.02
CA ASN A 552 12.23 12.27 -6.32
C ASN A 552 12.43 11.82 -7.78
N THR A 553 12.24 12.74 -8.73
CA THR A 553 12.12 12.46 -10.18
C THR A 553 12.74 13.58 -11.03
N VAL A 554 12.66 13.48 -12.35
CA VAL A 554 13.11 14.54 -13.28
C VAL A 554 11.91 15.26 -13.91
N VAL A 555 11.88 16.59 -13.78
CA VAL A 555 10.91 17.48 -14.43
C VAL A 555 11.55 18.16 -15.63
N VAL A 556 10.86 18.15 -16.78
CA VAL A 556 11.34 18.72 -18.03
C VAL A 556 10.70 20.08 -18.27
N ASN A 557 11.54 21.07 -18.55
CA ASN A 557 11.20 22.48 -18.80
C ASN A 557 10.32 23.12 -17.71
N GLY A 558 10.35 22.58 -16.48
CA GLY A 558 9.50 23.05 -15.38
C GLY A 558 8.02 22.71 -15.50
N ILE A 559 7.60 21.94 -16.52
CA ILE A 559 6.18 21.81 -16.90
C ILE A 559 5.67 20.35 -16.97
N SER A 560 6.51 19.34 -16.69
CA SER A 560 6.09 17.93 -16.70
C SER A 560 4.95 17.66 -15.72
N ASP A 561 3.80 17.26 -16.26
CA ASP A 561 2.57 17.09 -15.50
C ASP A 561 1.54 16.30 -16.30
N TYR A 562 0.66 15.59 -15.61
CA TYR A 562 -0.45 14.84 -16.20
C TYR A 562 -1.55 14.65 -15.15
N GLU A 563 -2.66 14.00 -15.50
CA GLU A 563 -3.80 13.84 -14.60
C GLU A 563 -3.43 12.93 -13.40
N PRO A 564 -3.49 13.44 -12.16
CA PRO A 564 -3.36 12.61 -10.97
C PRO A 564 -4.69 11.90 -10.69
N MET A 565 -4.79 11.15 -9.59
CA MET A 565 -5.92 10.31 -9.24
C MET A 565 -6.06 9.09 -10.15
N ARG A 566 -6.54 9.23 -11.39
CA ARG A 566 -6.72 8.12 -12.36
C ARG A 566 -5.72 8.22 -13.50
N SER A 567 -4.56 7.60 -13.31
CA SER A 567 -3.46 7.73 -14.26
C SER A 567 -3.22 6.45 -15.05
N HIS A 568 -2.71 6.63 -16.27
CA HIS A 568 -2.43 5.56 -17.23
C HIS A 568 -1.05 5.76 -17.87
N HIS A 569 -0.08 6.19 -17.08
CA HIS A 569 1.28 6.49 -17.51
C HIS A 569 2.28 5.63 -16.73
N PRO A 570 2.29 4.30 -16.96
CA PRO A 570 3.22 3.41 -16.30
C PRO A 570 4.62 3.57 -16.90
N PHE A 571 5.65 3.28 -16.11
CA PHE A 571 6.97 2.97 -16.67
C PHE A 571 6.99 1.55 -17.23
N HIS A 572 7.96 1.26 -18.10
CA HIS A 572 8.31 -0.11 -18.50
C HIS A 572 9.56 -0.57 -17.74
N LEU A 573 9.53 -1.77 -17.18
CA LEU A 573 10.71 -2.38 -16.56
C LEU A 573 11.54 -3.07 -17.64
N GLU A 574 12.66 -2.44 -18.02
CA GLU A 574 13.55 -2.95 -19.08
C GLU A 574 14.40 -4.11 -18.57
N ASN A 575 15.02 -3.92 -17.40
CA ASN A 575 15.91 -4.90 -16.79
C ASN A 575 15.82 -4.82 -15.27
N SER A 576 16.05 -5.95 -14.60
CA SER A 576 16.24 -5.99 -13.15
C SER A 576 17.11 -7.17 -12.76
N PHE A 577 17.74 -7.07 -11.60
CA PHE A 577 18.35 -8.22 -10.94
C PHE A 577 18.09 -8.18 -9.43
N PRO A 578 17.74 -9.33 -8.82
CA PRO A 578 17.23 -10.53 -9.49
C PRO A 578 15.90 -10.26 -10.22
N LYS A 579 15.40 -11.21 -10.99
CA LYS A 579 14.04 -11.14 -11.51
C LYS A 579 13.04 -11.16 -10.34
N THR A 580 11.87 -10.58 -10.57
CA THR A 580 10.82 -10.47 -9.54
C THR A 580 10.51 -11.82 -8.90
N GLY A 581 10.53 -11.86 -7.55
CA GLY A 581 10.26 -13.08 -6.78
C GLY A 581 11.41 -14.09 -6.67
N GLU A 582 12.52 -13.91 -7.38
CA GLU A 582 13.68 -14.80 -7.29
C GLU A 582 14.63 -14.39 -6.16
N THR A 583 15.26 -15.38 -5.50
CA THR A 583 16.34 -15.17 -4.54
C THR A 583 17.66 -15.67 -5.13
N PRO A 584 18.60 -14.79 -5.49
CA PRO A 584 19.88 -15.17 -6.08
C PRO A 584 20.85 -15.67 -5.01
N ILE A 585 21.81 -16.51 -5.41
CA ILE A 585 22.94 -16.85 -4.53
C ILE A 585 23.93 -15.67 -4.40
N PHE A 586 23.96 -14.79 -5.40
CA PHE A 586 24.77 -13.58 -5.39
C PHE A 586 23.98 -12.43 -4.75
N ASP A 587 24.39 -12.04 -3.54
CA ASP A 587 23.65 -11.14 -2.64
C ASP A 587 24.30 -9.75 -2.48
N GLN A 588 25.13 -9.33 -3.44
CA GLN A 588 25.88 -8.07 -3.35
C GLN A 588 25.19 -6.90 -4.06
N VAL A 589 24.29 -7.18 -5.01
CA VAL A 589 23.68 -6.19 -5.89
C VAL A 589 22.21 -6.51 -6.11
N THR A 590 21.36 -5.47 -6.08
CA THR A 590 20.07 -5.49 -6.78
C THR A 590 19.92 -4.23 -7.61
N PHE A 591 19.31 -4.32 -8.80
CA PHE A 591 19.12 -3.15 -9.65
C PHE A 591 17.77 -3.17 -10.37
N SER A 592 17.33 -1.98 -10.80
CA SER A 592 16.27 -1.77 -11.79
C SER A 592 16.73 -0.83 -12.90
N ASN A 593 16.25 -1.05 -14.11
CA ASN A 593 16.35 -0.14 -15.24
C ASN A 593 14.96 0.04 -15.82
N VAL A 594 14.41 1.25 -15.78
CA VAL A 594 13.03 1.53 -16.18
C VAL A 594 12.96 2.66 -17.20
N SER A 595 12.12 2.51 -18.22
CA SER A 595 11.88 3.54 -19.22
C SER A 595 10.50 4.18 -19.06
N PHE A 596 10.40 5.45 -19.38
CA PHE A 596 9.17 6.22 -19.27
C PHE A 596 9.12 7.30 -20.35
N VAL A 597 7.91 7.57 -20.85
CA VAL A 597 7.67 8.69 -21.76
C VAL A 597 6.81 9.70 -21.02
N GLU A 598 7.42 10.83 -20.65
CA GLU A 598 6.74 11.88 -19.92
C GLU A 598 5.62 12.50 -20.79
N PRO A 599 4.35 12.41 -20.37
CA PRO A 599 3.21 12.67 -21.25
C PRO A 599 3.13 14.10 -21.81
N LYS A 600 3.55 15.11 -21.05
CA LYS A 600 3.37 16.54 -21.40
C LYS A 600 4.39 17.02 -22.40
N THR A 601 5.67 16.75 -22.16
CA THR A 601 6.78 17.19 -23.01
C THR A 601 7.20 16.15 -24.03
N LYS A 602 6.66 14.91 -23.93
CA LYS A 602 7.09 13.73 -24.69
C LYS A 602 8.56 13.37 -24.49
N ALA A 603 9.16 13.82 -23.38
CA ALA A 603 10.51 13.46 -23.04
C ALA A 603 10.64 11.96 -22.83
N ARG A 604 11.70 11.39 -23.39
CA ARG A 604 12.09 10.00 -23.14
C ARG A 604 12.99 10.01 -21.91
N GLN A 605 12.64 9.19 -20.94
CA GLN A 605 13.35 9.04 -19.68
C GLN A 605 13.75 7.58 -19.48
N LEU A 606 14.95 7.36 -18.95
CA LEU A 606 15.47 6.06 -18.56
C LEU A 606 16.17 6.21 -17.22
N ARG A 607 15.72 5.47 -16.19
CA ARG A 607 16.30 5.53 -14.86
C ARG A 607 16.86 4.17 -14.48
N PHE A 608 18.14 4.13 -14.18
CA PHE A 608 18.82 2.99 -13.59
C PHE A 608 19.06 3.27 -12.11
N THR A 609 18.66 2.35 -11.23
CA THR A 609 18.89 2.45 -9.80
C THR A 609 19.41 1.12 -9.25
N SER A 610 20.54 1.13 -8.54
CA SER A 610 21.18 -0.07 -7.99
C SER A 610 21.50 0.08 -6.51
N LEU A 611 21.12 -0.89 -5.70
CA LEU A 611 21.62 -1.10 -4.34
C LEU A 611 22.91 -1.95 -4.45
N ILE A 612 23.99 -1.51 -3.79
CA ILE A 612 25.27 -2.23 -3.78
C ILE A 612 25.76 -2.33 -2.34
N LYS A 613 26.13 -3.54 -1.90
CA LYS A 613 26.64 -3.81 -0.55
C LYS A 613 28.13 -3.44 -0.48
N GLY A 614 28.53 -2.53 0.41
CA GLY A 614 29.94 -2.16 0.63
C GLY A 614 30.74 -3.25 1.36
N PRO A 615 32.07 -3.10 1.50
CA PRO A 615 32.94 -4.10 2.12
C PRO A 615 32.63 -4.36 3.60
N SER A 616 32.13 -3.37 4.34
CA SER A 616 31.67 -3.53 5.73
C SER A 616 30.28 -4.17 5.86
N GLY A 617 29.59 -4.42 4.75
CA GLY A 617 28.20 -4.85 4.69
C GLY A 617 27.19 -3.70 4.64
N ALA A 618 27.56 -2.49 5.05
CA ALA A 618 26.76 -1.30 4.80
C ALA A 618 26.83 -0.93 3.30
N GLY A 619 25.70 -0.61 2.69
CA GLY A 619 25.63 -0.38 1.25
C GLY A 619 25.31 1.04 0.85
N TYR A 620 25.32 1.28 -0.45
CA TYR A 620 25.04 2.57 -1.07
C TYR A 620 24.14 2.38 -2.30
N VAL A 621 23.64 3.48 -2.86
CA VAL A 621 22.76 3.46 -4.02
C VAL A 621 23.38 4.24 -5.17
N VAL A 622 23.40 3.64 -6.36
CA VAL A 622 23.77 4.33 -7.61
C VAL A 622 22.49 4.64 -8.37
N ASP A 623 22.32 5.89 -8.79
CA ASP A 623 21.20 6.32 -9.62
C ASP A 623 21.70 7.07 -10.86
N VAL A 624 21.35 6.57 -12.03
CA VAL A 624 21.67 7.19 -13.31
C VAL A 624 20.38 7.48 -14.05
N PHE A 625 20.06 8.77 -14.18
CA PHE A 625 18.83 9.25 -14.81
C PHE A 625 19.15 9.91 -16.15
N ARG A 626 18.68 9.29 -17.23
CA ARG A 626 18.74 9.81 -18.60
C ARG A 626 17.44 10.48 -18.96
N SER A 627 17.50 11.68 -19.53
CA SER A 627 16.31 12.42 -19.98
C SER A 627 16.61 13.27 -21.21
N ARG A 628 15.77 13.16 -22.23
CA ARG A 628 15.82 14.02 -23.43
C ARG A 628 14.43 14.31 -23.97
N LYS A 629 14.24 15.52 -24.47
CA LYS A 629 13.05 15.92 -25.21
C LYS A 629 13.33 15.84 -26.71
N PRO A 630 12.72 14.91 -27.46
CA PRO A 630 12.97 14.79 -28.90
C PRO A 630 12.59 16.06 -29.67
N GLY A 631 13.41 16.45 -30.64
CA GLY A 631 13.12 17.55 -31.56
C GLY A 631 13.22 18.96 -30.95
N SER A 632 13.91 19.12 -29.83
CA SER A 632 14.12 20.40 -29.15
C SER A 632 15.58 20.52 -28.72
N ASP A 633 16.31 21.47 -29.29
CA ASP A 633 17.70 21.73 -28.87
C ASP A 633 17.73 22.48 -27.53
N GLU A 634 16.77 23.39 -27.31
CA GLU A 634 16.56 24.06 -26.03
C GLU A 634 15.70 23.20 -25.10
N GLN A 635 16.30 22.74 -24.01
CA GLN A 635 15.63 21.95 -22.99
C GLN A 635 16.31 22.13 -21.63
N ARG A 636 15.50 22.06 -20.59
CA ARG A 636 15.90 22.14 -19.19
C ARG A 636 15.40 20.90 -18.47
N HIS A 637 16.24 20.27 -17.67
CA HIS A 637 15.89 19.09 -16.89
C HIS A 637 16.24 19.35 -15.42
N ASP A 638 15.24 19.26 -14.54
CA ASP A 638 15.37 19.50 -13.11
C ASP A 638 15.25 18.15 -12.38
N TYR A 639 16.36 17.61 -11.87
CA TYR A 639 16.36 16.41 -11.01
C TYR A 639 16.04 16.83 -9.57
N PHE A 640 14.91 16.37 -9.03
CA PHE A 640 14.47 16.62 -7.67
C PHE A 640 14.92 15.52 -6.71
N TYR A 641 15.45 15.91 -5.56
CA TYR A 641 15.79 15.02 -4.45
C TYR A 641 15.40 15.62 -3.10
N HIS A 642 14.35 15.06 -2.51
CA HIS A 642 13.86 15.32 -1.17
C HIS A 642 14.43 14.27 -0.20
N ASN A 643 15.06 14.73 0.89
CA ASN A 643 15.63 13.82 1.88
C ASN A 643 15.34 14.30 3.29
N LEU A 644 15.24 13.37 4.24
CA LEU A 644 15.19 13.68 5.66
C LEU A 644 16.40 14.53 6.06
N GLY A 645 16.15 15.51 6.91
CA GLY A 645 17.16 16.40 7.45
C GLY A 645 16.54 17.70 7.94
N ALA A 646 17.34 18.50 8.62
CA ALA A 646 17.03 19.89 8.95
C ALA A 646 17.90 20.86 8.14
N GLU A 647 19.06 20.40 7.66
CA GLU A 647 20.01 21.19 6.89
C GLU A 647 20.47 20.42 5.64
N LEU A 648 20.78 21.17 4.57
CA LEU A 648 21.43 20.68 3.35
C LEU A 648 22.67 21.53 3.09
N LYS A 649 23.86 20.90 3.16
CA LYS A 649 25.14 21.52 2.81
C LYS A 649 25.66 20.97 1.50
N ILE A 650 26.11 21.84 0.60
CA ILE A 650 26.74 21.44 -0.66
C ILE A 650 28.22 21.80 -0.60
N SER A 651 29.10 20.85 -0.95
CA SER A 651 30.55 21.03 -0.94
C SER A 651 31.21 20.57 -2.25
N SER A 652 32.40 21.10 -2.54
CA SER A 652 33.29 20.60 -3.60
C SER A 652 34.70 20.51 -3.02
N ASN A 653 35.36 19.35 -3.13
CA ASN A 653 36.69 19.09 -2.56
C ASN A 653 36.82 19.57 -1.10
N GLU A 654 35.89 19.15 -0.23
CA GLU A 654 35.77 19.53 1.20
C GLU A 654 35.37 20.98 1.50
N GLU A 655 35.43 21.89 0.55
CA GLU A 655 34.97 23.27 0.73
C GLU A 655 33.44 23.36 0.62
N VAL A 656 32.78 23.86 1.67
CA VAL A 656 31.34 24.16 1.64
C VAL A 656 31.11 25.34 0.70
N LEU A 657 30.31 25.10 -0.34
CA LEU A 657 30.00 26.09 -1.35
C LEU A 657 28.94 27.07 -0.84
N LYS A 658 29.15 28.35 -1.10
CA LYS A 658 28.17 29.39 -0.80
C LYS A 658 27.13 29.46 -1.92
N LEU A 659 25.86 29.25 -1.56
CA LEU A 659 24.73 29.46 -2.47
C LEU A 659 24.10 30.85 -2.24
N GLU A 660 23.52 31.42 -3.28
CA GLU A 660 22.87 32.73 -3.27
C GLU A 660 21.34 32.59 -3.35
N ASP A 661 20.61 33.45 -2.64
CA ASP A 661 19.13 33.49 -2.73
C ASP A 661 18.68 33.75 -4.17
N THR A 662 17.57 33.13 -4.59
CA THR A 662 17.11 33.19 -5.99
C THR A 662 15.60 33.11 -6.12
N GLU A 663 15.10 33.71 -7.21
CA GLU A 663 13.71 33.63 -7.67
C GLU A 663 13.65 33.02 -9.09
N ASP A 664 14.63 32.21 -9.48
CA ASP A 664 14.73 31.61 -10.82
C ASP A 664 13.78 30.41 -11.01
N LEU A 665 13.14 29.95 -9.95
CA LEU A 665 12.21 28.82 -9.93
C LEU A 665 10.85 29.28 -9.44
N GLY A 666 9.77 28.94 -10.14
CA GLY A 666 8.40 29.28 -9.76
C GLY A 666 7.49 29.57 -10.94
N SER A 667 6.18 29.66 -10.68
CA SER A 667 5.19 29.90 -11.73
C SER A 667 5.36 31.25 -12.42
N HIS A 668 6.00 32.23 -11.76
CA HIS A 668 6.38 33.50 -12.37
C HIS A 668 7.46 33.36 -13.46
N GLN A 669 8.18 32.24 -13.49
CA GLN A 669 9.14 31.87 -14.54
C GLN A 669 8.53 30.93 -15.59
N GLY A 670 7.24 30.59 -15.46
CA GLY A 670 6.56 29.63 -16.33
C GLY A 670 6.60 28.18 -15.85
N ASP A 671 7.16 27.91 -14.67
CA ASP A 671 7.16 26.58 -14.06
C ASP A 671 5.77 26.20 -13.53
N LEU A 672 5.59 24.92 -13.19
CA LEU A 672 4.42 24.47 -12.44
C LEU A 672 4.30 25.21 -11.11
N LYS A 673 3.06 25.46 -10.72
CA LYS A 673 2.72 26.04 -9.42
C LYS A 673 3.30 25.28 -8.22
N ALA A 674 3.59 23.99 -8.39
CA ALA A 674 4.27 23.18 -7.38
C ALA A 674 5.63 23.78 -6.95
N TYR A 675 6.36 24.46 -7.85
CA TYR A 675 7.61 25.14 -7.51
C TYR A 675 7.42 26.32 -6.54
N ASP A 676 6.22 26.89 -6.44
CA ASP A 676 5.90 27.99 -5.52
C ASP A 676 5.73 27.51 -4.07
N TYR A 677 5.59 26.20 -3.86
CA TYR A 677 5.52 25.59 -2.52
C TYR A 677 6.91 25.43 -1.89
N LEU A 678 7.97 25.49 -2.69
CA LEU A 678 9.35 25.48 -2.23
C LEU A 678 9.72 26.85 -1.65
N LYS A 679 10.34 26.86 -0.48
CA LYS A 679 10.79 28.07 0.22
C LYS A 679 12.31 28.10 0.33
N GLU A 680 12.85 29.27 0.68
CA GLU A 680 14.29 29.43 0.96
C GLU A 680 15.17 28.93 -0.19
N LYS A 681 14.77 29.27 -1.42
CA LYS A 681 15.45 28.84 -2.64
C LYS A 681 16.80 29.54 -2.76
N LYS A 682 17.85 28.75 -2.90
CA LYS A 682 19.21 29.22 -3.14
C LYS A 682 19.82 28.48 -4.31
N LYS A 683 20.73 29.12 -5.06
CA LYS A 683 21.40 28.52 -6.22
C LYS A 683 22.92 28.69 -6.24
N LEU A 684 23.56 27.85 -7.03
CA LEU A 684 24.95 27.98 -7.48
C LEU A 684 25.12 27.30 -8.84
N THR A 685 25.70 28.01 -9.82
CA THR A 685 26.08 27.41 -11.10
C THR A 685 27.50 26.86 -10.99
N THR A 686 27.71 25.58 -11.33
CA THR A 686 29.02 24.94 -11.28
C THR A 686 29.09 23.74 -12.20
N ALA A 687 30.19 23.62 -12.94
CA ALA A 687 30.48 22.45 -13.77
C ALA A 687 31.13 21.29 -13.00
N LYS A 688 31.53 21.53 -11.75
CA LYS A 688 32.24 20.55 -10.92
C LYS A 688 31.27 19.53 -10.33
N ALA A 689 31.79 18.33 -10.05
CA ALA A 689 31.12 17.41 -9.15
C ALA A 689 31.04 18.01 -7.73
N VAL A 690 29.98 17.66 -7.00
CA VAL A 690 29.73 18.15 -5.65
C VAL A 690 29.25 17.04 -4.73
N ARG A 691 29.30 17.29 -3.42
CA ARG A 691 28.64 16.48 -2.39
C ARG A 691 27.55 17.27 -1.72
N ALA A 692 26.38 16.67 -1.56
CA ALA A 692 25.26 17.20 -0.80
C ALA A 692 25.05 16.38 0.47
N ASN A 693 25.24 17.00 1.63
CA ASN A 693 25.07 16.36 2.94
C ASN A 693 23.75 16.84 3.57
N PHE A 694 22.93 15.87 3.97
CA PHE A 694 21.70 16.07 4.71
C PHE A 694 21.90 15.62 6.14
N SER A 695 21.64 16.52 7.09
CA SER A 695 21.88 16.28 8.50
C SER A 695 20.85 16.96 9.38
N PHE A 696 20.82 16.56 10.65
CA PHE A 696 20.02 17.20 11.68
C PHE A 696 20.74 17.17 13.02
N THR A 697 20.41 18.12 13.90
CA THR A 697 20.94 18.17 15.25
C THR A 697 19.85 17.83 16.25
N SER A 698 20.16 16.89 17.14
CA SER A 698 19.35 16.49 18.28
C SER A 698 20.07 16.82 19.60
N GLU A 699 19.45 16.52 20.75
CA GLU A 699 20.13 16.60 22.05
C GLU A 699 21.34 15.66 22.14
N ALA A 700 21.36 14.57 21.37
CA ALA A 700 22.46 13.62 21.31
C ALA A 700 23.63 14.09 20.43
N GLY A 701 23.47 15.20 19.70
CA GLY A 701 24.47 15.72 18.76
C GLY A 701 23.94 15.84 17.33
N THR A 702 24.84 16.19 16.42
CA THR A 702 24.56 16.25 14.97
C THR A 702 24.71 14.86 14.37
N SER A 703 23.74 14.46 13.56
CA SER A 703 23.75 13.20 12.82
C SER A 703 23.60 13.49 11.33
N ASP A 704 24.55 12.96 10.56
CA ASP A 704 24.45 12.92 9.12
C ASP A 704 23.56 11.74 8.72
N LEU A 705 22.62 12.00 7.81
CA LEU A 705 21.64 11.02 7.35
C LEU A 705 21.96 10.49 5.96
N MET A 706 22.43 11.38 5.10
CA MET A 706 22.70 11.07 3.70
C MET A 706 23.80 11.98 3.17
N GLU A 707 24.79 11.40 2.52
CA GLU A 707 25.69 12.11 1.63
C GLU A 707 25.41 11.70 0.19
N VAL A 708 25.22 12.67 -0.69
CA VAL A 708 24.95 12.45 -2.11
C VAL A 708 26.08 13.01 -2.94
N TRP A 709 26.80 12.16 -3.66
CA TRP A 709 27.79 12.58 -4.64
C TRP A 709 27.08 12.84 -5.97
N VAL A 710 27.25 14.03 -6.53
CA VAL A 710 26.55 14.50 -7.74
C VAL A 710 27.56 14.71 -8.85
N LYS A 711 27.39 14.03 -9.99
CA LYS A 711 28.20 14.26 -11.18
C LYS A 711 28.04 15.68 -11.72
N GLY A 712 29.16 16.36 -11.97
CA GLY A 712 29.20 17.68 -12.60
C GLY A 712 28.85 17.69 -14.09
N SER A 713 28.42 18.85 -14.61
CA SER A 713 28.11 19.07 -16.03
C SER A 713 28.26 20.55 -16.39
N ALA A 714 28.70 20.87 -17.61
CA ALA A 714 28.98 22.25 -18.05
C ALA A 714 27.83 23.24 -17.78
N ASP A 715 26.59 22.85 -18.10
CA ASP A 715 25.39 23.69 -17.96
C ASP A 715 24.57 23.35 -16.69
N GLN A 716 25.27 23.07 -15.59
CA GLN A 716 24.65 22.66 -14.33
C GLN A 716 24.45 23.81 -13.35
N THR A 717 23.23 23.92 -12.83
CA THR A 717 22.89 24.77 -11.68
C THR A 717 22.33 23.90 -10.56
N LEU A 718 22.87 24.08 -9.36
CA LEU A 718 22.43 23.41 -8.15
C LEU A 718 21.52 24.35 -7.38
N TYR A 719 20.42 23.83 -6.86
CA TYR A 719 19.56 24.56 -5.93
C TYR A 719 19.40 23.81 -4.61
N SER A 720 19.32 24.56 -3.52
CA SER A 720 18.74 24.08 -2.27
C SER A 720 17.42 24.78 -2.02
N ALA A 721 16.43 24.06 -1.51
CA ALA A 721 15.17 24.64 -1.07
C ALA A 721 14.58 23.84 0.12
N MET A 722 13.59 24.42 0.78
CA MET A 722 12.76 23.77 1.79
C MET A 722 11.39 23.46 1.21
N ALA A 723 11.11 22.17 1.00
CA ALA A 723 9.79 21.69 0.62
C ALA A 723 8.84 21.66 1.84
N PRO A 724 7.52 21.68 1.63
CA PRO A 724 6.55 21.38 2.68
C PRO A 724 6.88 20.08 3.41
N LYS A 725 6.34 19.88 4.61
CA LYS A 725 6.51 18.59 5.31
C LYS A 725 5.94 17.43 4.49
N SER A 726 6.62 16.29 4.46
CA SER A 726 6.01 15.06 3.94
C SER A 726 4.83 14.64 4.81
N LYS A 727 3.76 14.18 4.16
CA LYS A 727 2.58 13.59 4.78
C LYS A 727 2.63 12.06 4.80
N ALA A 728 3.66 11.46 4.20
CA ALA A 728 3.88 10.02 4.23
C ALA A 728 4.60 9.58 5.52
N ILE A 729 5.55 10.38 6.01
CA ILE A 729 6.40 10.05 7.15
C ILE A 729 5.58 9.83 8.44
N THR A 730 5.96 8.80 9.19
CA THR A 730 5.53 8.55 10.57
C THR A 730 6.73 8.34 11.51
N SER A 731 6.47 8.26 12.83
CA SER A 731 7.49 8.06 13.86
C SER A 731 8.27 6.75 13.73
N GLY A 732 7.78 5.78 12.96
CA GLY A 732 8.49 4.53 12.69
C GLY A 732 9.33 4.55 11.42
N THR A 733 9.40 5.69 10.73
CA THR A 733 10.19 5.86 9.49
C THR A 733 11.10 7.08 9.49
N SER A 734 11.10 7.86 10.59
CA SER A 734 11.87 9.09 10.71
C SER A 734 12.18 9.39 12.18
N PRO A 735 13.34 9.99 12.48
CA PRO A 735 13.65 10.55 13.79
C PRO A 735 12.56 11.51 14.28
N LYS A 736 12.31 11.51 15.60
CA LYS A 736 11.21 12.29 16.21
C LYS A 736 11.35 13.80 15.97
N GLU A 737 12.58 14.28 15.91
CA GLU A 737 12.99 15.67 15.71
C GLU A 737 12.56 16.21 14.33
N LEU A 738 12.48 15.31 13.34
CA LEU A 738 12.15 15.62 11.96
C LEU A 738 10.66 15.48 11.64
N LEU A 739 9.87 14.91 12.57
CA LEU A 739 8.44 14.79 12.39
C LEU A 739 7.77 16.15 12.23
N ASN A 740 6.95 16.27 11.19
CA ASN A 740 6.22 17.48 10.83
C ASN A 740 7.10 18.69 10.46
N LYS A 741 8.38 18.50 10.13
CA LYS A 741 9.26 19.56 9.64
C LYS A 741 9.25 19.67 8.11
N PRO A 742 9.54 20.85 7.54
CA PRO A 742 9.87 20.99 6.11
C PRO A 742 10.99 20.03 5.70
N ILE A 743 11.00 19.62 4.43
CA ILE A 743 11.97 18.65 3.91
C ILE A 743 13.03 19.39 3.07
N PRO A 744 14.32 19.33 3.44
CA PRO A 744 15.38 19.89 2.61
C PRO A 744 15.42 19.17 1.26
N THR A 745 15.57 19.97 0.20
CA THR A 745 15.46 19.51 -1.18
C THR A 745 16.66 20.01 -1.98
N LEU A 746 17.35 19.08 -2.63
CA LEU A 746 18.35 19.35 -3.66
C LEU A 746 17.67 19.30 -5.03
N ILE A 747 17.92 20.31 -5.87
CA ILE A 747 17.53 20.28 -7.27
C ILE A 747 18.78 20.43 -8.12
N VAL A 748 19.03 19.47 -9.00
CA VAL A 748 20.13 19.52 -9.98
C VAL A 748 19.53 19.84 -11.34
N GLN A 749 19.71 21.07 -11.79
CA GLN A 749 19.21 21.53 -13.09
C GLN A 749 20.31 21.42 -14.14
N ARG A 750 19.93 20.98 -15.35
CA ARG A 750 20.77 21.05 -16.54
C ARG A 750 20.02 21.73 -17.69
N ASN A 751 20.62 22.76 -18.28
CA ASN A 751 20.10 23.45 -19.46
C ASN A 751 20.57 22.78 -20.77
N ALA A 752 20.47 21.45 -20.81
CA ALA A 752 20.78 20.60 -21.95
C ALA A 752 20.09 19.24 -21.74
N GLU A 753 19.99 18.38 -22.77
CA GLU A 753 19.60 16.99 -22.51
C GLU A 753 20.60 16.31 -21.56
N ALA A 754 20.06 15.45 -20.71
CA ALA A 754 20.82 14.60 -19.82
C ALA A 754 20.83 13.17 -20.36
N TRP A 755 21.15 12.94 -21.64
CA TRP A 755 21.19 11.59 -22.23
C TRP A 755 22.61 11.03 -22.32
N GLU A 756 23.48 11.67 -23.12
CA GLU A 756 24.90 11.29 -23.24
C GLU A 756 25.71 11.70 -21.99
N ASN A 757 25.29 12.78 -21.33
CA ASN A 757 25.79 13.17 -20.02
C ASN A 757 24.62 13.08 -19.02
N PRO A 758 24.32 11.89 -18.47
CA PRO A 758 23.18 11.70 -17.59
C PRO A 758 23.39 12.33 -16.21
N PHE A 759 22.31 12.54 -15.48
CA PHE A 759 22.41 12.70 -14.03
C PHE A 759 22.97 11.39 -13.47
N ALA A 760 24.03 11.46 -12.68
CA ALA A 760 24.61 10.31 -12.01
C ALA A 760 24.86 10.70 -10.56
N MET A 761 24.20 9.98 -9.66
CA MET A 761 24.22 10.20 -8.22
C MET A 761 24.70 8.92 -7.52
N VAL A 762 25.50 9.10 -6.47
CA VAL A 762 25.78 8.04 -5.48
C VAL A 762 25.24 8.50 -4.13
N PHE A 763 24.18 7.84 -3.67
CA PHE A 763 23.59 8.06 -2.36
C PHE A 763 24.31 7.17 -1.35
N ASN A 764 24.94 7.78 -0.36
CA ASN A 764 25.60 7.11 0.75
C ASN A 764 24.76 7.32 2.03
N PRO A 765 23.92 6.34 2.43
CA PRO A 765 23.23 6.38 3.70
C PRO A 765 24.21 6.42 4.87
N LEU A 766 24.06 7.43 5.71
CA LEU A 766 24.85 7.63 6.92
C LEU A 766 23.99 7.35 8.17
N GLY A 767 24.65 7.16 9.30
CA GLY A 767 24.00 6.96 10.60
C GLY A 767 24.82 7.60 11.71
N THR A 768 24.48 7.30 12.96
CA THR A 768 25.26 7.72 14.14
C THR A 768 26.61 7.00 14.25
N ASP A 769 26.73 5.85 13.59
CA ASP A 769 27.89 4.98 13.64
C ASP A 769 28.66 5.09 12.31
N GLU A 770 29.98 5.26 12.37
CA GLU A 770 30.86 5.61 11.23
C GLU A 770 31.01 4.48 10.17
N ASP A 771 30.22 3.42 10.21
CA ASP A 771 30.48 2.16 9.50
C ASP A 771 30.30 2.19 7.97
N ASN A 772 29.85 3.31 7.39
CA ASN A 772 29.74 3.42 5.93
C ASN A 772 30.29 4.70 5.34
N PRO A 773 31.58 4.71 5.00
CA PRO A 773 32.13 5.91 4.41
C PRO A 773 32.81 5.59 3.10
N ILE A 774 32.05 5.82 2.03
CA ILE A 774 32.64 6.14 0.74
C ILE A 774 33.64 7.28 0.96
N LEU A 775 34.89 7.07 0.57
CA LEU A 775 35.94 8.07 0.64
C LEU A 775 35.78 9.07 -0.50
N GLU A 776 35.57 8.55 -1.70
CA GLU A 776 35.54 9.34 -2.93
C GLU A 776 34.65 8.66 -3.98
N VAL A 777 33.95 9.49 -4.75
CA VAL A 777 33.28 9.05 -5.97
C VAL A 777 33.83 9.83 -7.15
N GLU A 778 34.39 9.11 -8.12
CA GLU A 778 34.84 9.67 -9.39
C GLU A 778 33.86 9.31 -10.50
N TYR A 779 33.59 10.28 -11.37
CA TYR A 779 32.77 10.10 -12.55
C TYR A 779 33.62 10.33 -13.78
N ALA A 780 33.56 9.42 -14.75
CA ALA A 780 34.11 9.74 -16.06
C ALA A 780 33.37 10.97 -16.63
N GLN A 781 34.15 11.90 -17.20
CA GLN A 781 33.60 12.93 -18.07
C GLN A 781 32.94 12.31 -19.30
N LYS A 782 32.28 13.13 -20.13
CA LYS A 782 31.65 12.66 -21.37
C LYS A 782 32.65 11.77 -22.14
N ILE A 783 32.26 10.51 -22.37
CA ILE A 783 33.06 9.56 -23.13
C ILE A 783 32.74 9.80 -24.61
N GLU A 784 33.75 10.15 -25.41
CA GLU A 784 33.54 10.39 -26.84
C GLU A 784 32.95 9.15 -27.53
N ASN A 785 31.93 9.38 -28.35
CA ASN A 785 31.22 8.35 -29.12
C ASN A 785 30.61 7.21 -28.26
N SER A 786 30.30 7.46 -26.98
CA SER A 786 29.62 6.50 -26.11
C SER A 786 28.56 7.16 -25.22
N THR A 787 27.46 6.45 -24.96
CA THR A 787 26.43 6.82 -23.98
C THR A 787 26.64 6.15 -22.62
N ALA A 788 27.80 5.49 -22.44
CA ALA A 788 28.19 4.85 -21.20
C ALA A 788 28.43 5.85 -20.08
N GLN A 789 28.10 5.45 -18.86
CA GLN A 789 28.48 6.16 -17.64
C GLN A 789 29.41 5.26 -16.82
N GLN A 790 30.61 5.76 -16.54
CA GLN A 790 31.54 5.11 -15.62
C GLN A 790 31.53 5.83 -14.27
N ILE A 791 31.44 5.06 -13.19
CA ILE A 791 31.43 5.54 -11.81
C ILE A 791 32.42 4.68 -11.04
N GLN A 792 33.35 5.32 -10.33
CA GLN A 792 34.26 4.67 -9.41
C GLN A 792 33.93 5.12 -7.99
N VAL A 793 33.76 4.15 -7.08
CA VAL A 793 33.48 4.40 -5.67
C VAL A 793 34.63 3.83 -4.86
N LYS A 794 35.41 4.68 -4.21
CA LYS A 794 36.50 4.28 -3.31
C LYS A 794 35.98 4.28 -1.88
N PHE A 795 36.32 3.26 -1.11
CA PHE A 795 35.91 3.15 0.29
C PHE A 795 36.99 3.72 1.23
N LYS A 796 36.60 4.11 2.45
CA LYS A 796 37.52 4.65 3.47
C LYS A 796 38.55 3.66 4.01
N ASP A 797 38.45 2.38 3.67
CA ASP A 797 39.56 1.45 3.91
C ASP A 797 40.76 1.71 2.98
N GLU A 798 40.62 2.63 2.03
CA GLU A 798 41.59 3.05 1.00
C GLU A 798 42.07 1.94 0.06
N ALA A 799 41.78 0.69 0.39
CA ALA A 799 42.16 -0.49 -0.37
C ALA A 799 41.05 -0.95 -1.32
N THR A 800 39.78 -0.75 -0.98
CA THR A 800 38.65 -1.27 -1.75
C THR A 800 38.06 -0.21 -2.66
N GLN A 801 37.70 -0.61 -3.88
CA GLN A 801 36.94 0.24 -4.80
C GLN A 801 35.98 -0.58 -5.67
N ASP A 802 34.85 0.02 -6.01
CA ASP A 802 33.92 -0.49 -7.00
C ASP A 802 34.04 0.30 -8.29
N ASN A 803 34.20 -0.41 -9.41
CA ASN A 803 34.21 0.16 -10.76
C ASN A 803 32.92 -0.25 -11.48
N ILE A 804 32.13 0.73 -11.88
CA ILE A 804 30.80 0.55 -12.46
C ILE A 804 30.80 1.13 -13.87
N VAL A 805 30.39 0.34 -14.87
CA VAL A 805 30.17 0.81 -16.24
C VAL A 805 28.75 0.47 -16.66
N LEU A 806 27.93 1.51 -16.83
CA LEU A 806 26.54 1.43 -17.23
C LEU A 806 26.34 2.00 -18.64
N ASN A 807 26.02 1.14 -19.58
CA ASN A 807 25.58 1.50 -20.91
C ASN A 807 24.10 1.91 -20.93
N GLU A 808 23.68 2.57 -22.02
CA GLU A 808 22.26 2.89 -22.24
C GLU A 808 21.39 1.63 -22.42
N ASN A 809 21.92 0.62 -23.11
CA ASN A 809 21.26 -0.66 -23.35
C ASN A 809 22.29 -1.75 -23.68
N GLU A 810 21.81 -2.98 -23.84
CA GLU A 810 22.63 -4.19 -24.05
C GLU A 810 23.40 -4.20 -25.39
N SER A 811 22.98 -3.40 -26.38
CA SER A 811 23.63 -3.34 -27.68
C SER A 811 24.80 -2.35 -27.74
N THR A 812 24.86 -1.41 -26.79
CA THR A 812 25.92 -0.41 -26.69
C THR A 812 27.27 -1.06 -26.40
N ILE A 813 28.32 -0.53 -27.04
CA ILE A 813 29.70 -0.95 -26.84
C ILE A 813 30.43 0.14 -26.04
N TYR A 814 31.07 -0.29 -24.96
CA TYR A 814 32.11 0.46 -24.27
C TYR A 814 33.44 -0.26 -24.51
N ASN A 815 34.43 0.48 -24.97
CA ASN A 815 35.76 -0.05 -25.28
C ASN A 815 36.81 1.01 -24.95
N GLN A 816 37.39 0.94 -23.75
CA GLN A 816 38.45 1.85 -23.30
C GLN A 816 39.47 1.12 -22.43
N GLY A 817 40.75 1.40 -22.66
CA GLY A 817 41.84 0.71 -21.98
C GLY A 817 41.74 -0.80 -22.18
N ASP A 818 41.77 -1.54 -21.07
CA ASP A 818 41.70 -2.99 -21.05
C ASP A 818 40.27 -3.53 -20.84
N LEU A 819 39.27 -2.64 -20.77
CA LEU A 819 37.86 -3.00 -20.58
C LEU A 819 37.09 -2.92 -21.90
N TYR A 820 36.61 -4.08 -22.35
CA TYR A 820 35.62 -4.21 -23.40
C TYR A 820 34.30 -4.70 -22.81
N GLN A 821 33.21 -3.98 -23.10
CA GLN A 821 31.86 -4.35 -22.70
C GLN A 821 30.89 -4.11 -23.87
N LYS A 822 30.23 -5.16 -24.34
CA LYS A 822 28.99 -5.08 -25.12
C LYS A 822 27.87 -5.66 -24.28
N GLY A 823 27.11 -4.78 -23.63
CA GLY A 823 26.09 -5.17 -22.66
C GLY A 823 25.72 -4.02 -21.72
N LEU A 824 24.68 -4.22 -20.90
CA LEU A 824 24.09 -3.15 -20.09
C LEU A 824 25.00 -2.69 -18.95
N LEU A 825 25.40 -3.59 -18.05
CA LEU A 825 26.05 -3.23 -16.79
C LEU A 825 27.23 -4.15 -16.47
N SER A 826 28.32 -3.55 -15.98
CA SER A 826 29.33 -4.26 -15.19
C SER A 826 29.61 -3.53 -13.88
N ILE A 827 29.81 -4.29 -12.80
CA ILE A 827 30.27 -3.85 -11.49
C ILE A 827 31.42 -4.76 -11.08
N THR A 828 32.61 -4.20 -10.86
CA THR A 828 33.80 -4.95 -10.42
C THR A 828 34.33 -4.35 -9.13
N ARG A 829 34.38 -5.15 -8.07
CA ARG A 829 35.05 -4.78 -6.81
C ARG A 829 36.50 -5.22 -6.84
N THR A 830 37.43 -4.29 -6.67
CA THR A 830 38.87 -4.58 -6.58
C THR A 830 39.41 -4.14 -5.23
N GLU A 831 40.44 -4.84 -4.77
CA GLU A 831 41.20 -4.50 -3.56
C GLU A 831 42.68 -4.33 -3.92
N GLU A 832 43.33 -3.24 -3.50
CA GLU A 832 44.72 -2.90 -3.89
C GLU A 832 45.71 -4.05 -3.61
N ASN A 833 45.49 -4.81 -2.54
CA ASN A 833 46.37 -5.91 -2.12
C ASN A 833 46.03 -7.27 -2.76
N LYS A 834 45.03 -7.34 -3.66
CA LYS A 834 44.62 -8.58 -4.33
C LYS A 834 44.83 -8.49 -5.83
N ALA A 835 45.43 -9.54 -6.38
CA ALA A 835 45.64 -9.64 -7.84
C ALA A 835 44.33 -9.92 -8.62
N GLN A 836 43.28 -10.35 -7.93
CA GLN A 836 41.98 -10.67 -8.52
C GLN A 836 40.90 -9.80 -7.87
N PRO A 837 39.83 -9.44 -8.60
CA PRO A 837 38.68 -8.74 -8.03
C PRO A 837 37.98 -9.63 -7.00
N SER A 838 37.30 -9.02 -6.03
CA SER A 838 36.49 -9.72 -5.02
C SER A 838 35.20 -10.25 -5.65
N PHE A 839 34.59 -9.46 -6.53
CA PHE A 839 33.52 -9.95 -7.40
C PHE A 839 33.45 -9.19 -8.73
N ILE A 840 32.84 -9.83 -9.72
CA ILE A 840 32.43 -9.22 -10.99
C ILE A 840 30.95 -9.55 -11.21
N PHE A 841 30.10 -8.53 -11.29
CA PHE A 841 28.69 -8.66 -11.64
C PHE A 841 28.43 -8.06 -13.00
N LEU A 842 27.77 -8.81 -13.89
CA LEU A 842 27.47 -8.43 -15.26
C LEU A 842 25.97 -8.64 -15.50
N SER A 843 25.32 -7.70 -16.18
CA SER A 843 23.91 -7.84 -16.55
C SER A 843 23.67 -7.44 -17.99
N GLY A 844 22.79 -8.19 -18.67
CA GLY A 844 22.44 -7.92 -20.07
C GLY A 844 23.67 -7.95 -20.98
N MET A 845 24.57 -8.91 -20.77
CA MET A 845 25.91 -8.93 -21.36
C MET A 845 26.01 -9.86 -22.58
N TYR A 846 26.48 -9.35 -23.72
CA TYR A 846 26.86 -10.19 -24.85
C TYR A 846 28.33 -10.59 -24.78
N ARG A 847 29.20 -9.64 -24.43
CA ARG A 847 30.64 -9.87 -24.28
C ARG A 847 31.23 -8.89 -23.28
N TYR A 848 32.05 -9.41 -22.38
CA TYR A 848 32.83 -8.65 -21.41
C TYR A 848 34.25 -9.20 -21.39
N GLU A 849 35.25 -8.32 -21.43
CA GLU A 849 36.67 -8.66 -21.25
C GLU A 849 37.34 -7.57 -20.43
N HIS A 850 38.02 -7.95 -19.35
CA HIS A 850 38.79 -7.05 -18.50
C HIS A 850 39.83 -7.84 -17.69
N ASN A 851 41.12 -7.48 -17.78
CA ASN A 851 42.20 -8.10 -17.01
C ASN A 851 42.18 -9.65 -17.04
N ASN A 852 42.07 -10.22 -18.24
CA ASN A 852 41.95 -11.66 -18.50
C ASN A 852 40.68 -12.34 -17.96
N TRP A 853 39.77 -11.63 -17.30
CA TRP A 853 38.41 -12.10 -17.05
C TRP A 853 37.55 -11.83 -18.26
N GLY A 854 36.65 -12.74 -18.61
CA GLY A 854 35.70 -12.46 -19.66
C GLY A 854 34.52 -13.41 -19.72
N ILE A 855 33.48 -12.97 -20.40
CA ILE A 855 32.36 -13.81 -20.80
C ILE A 855 31.95 -13.51 -22.23
N GLN A 856 31.38 -14.52 -22.88
CA GLN A 856 30.74 -14.40 -24.17
C GLN A 856 29.43 -15.20 -24.14
N ALA A 857 28.31 -14.49 -24.31
CA ALA A 857 27.01 -15.11 -24.43
C ALA A 857 26.94 -15.94 -25.73
N SER A 858 26.28 -17.09 -25.67
CA SER A 858 26.11 -17.97 -26.85
C SER A 858 24.93 -17.57 -27.73
N GLY A 859 24.08 -16.63 -27.29
CA GLY A 859 22.88 -16.20 -28.00
C GLY A 859 22.29 -14.93 -27.38
N ALA A 860 21.33 -15.10 -26.46
CA ALA A 860 20.74 -14.01 -25.70
C ALA A 860 21.75 -13.40 -24.71
N PRO A 861 21.66 -12.10 -24.39
CA PRO A 861 22.54 -11.47 -23.41
C PRO A 861 22.35 -12.10 -22.02
N VAL A 862 23.44 -12.23 -21.28
CA VAL A 862 23.50 -12.97 -20.01
C VAL A 862 23.66 -12.03 -18.83
N THR A 863 22.99 -12.36 -17.73
CA THR A 863 23.31 -11.87 -16.39
C THR A 863 24.20 -12.91 -15.70
N PHE A 864 25.36 -12.48 -15.23
CA PHE A 864 26.41 -13.36 -14.73
C PHE A 864 27.09 -12.75 -13.50
N SER A 865 27.38 -13.56 -12.49
CA SER A 865 28.21 -13.15 -11.36
C SER A 865 29.42 -14.07 -11.15
N PHE A 866 30.55 -13.45 -10.81
CA PHE A 866 31.72 -14.10 -10.22
C PHE A 866 31.84 -13.62 -8.79
N ASP A 867 31.61 -14.47 -7.79
CA ASP A 867 31.99 -14.23 -6.40
C ASP A 867 33.31 -14.97 -6.14
N ILE A 868 34.41 -14.22 -6.04
CA ILE A 868 35.78 -14.74 -6.15
C ILE A 868 36.38 -14.81 -4.76
N LYS A 869 36.65 -16.05 -4.33
CA LYS A 869 37.34 -16.38 -3.08
C LYS A 869 38.72 -16.93 -3.40
N GLU A 870 39.55 -17.07 -2.37
CA GLU A 870 40.95 -17.48 -2.53
C GLU A 870 41.12 -18.84 -3.25
N ASN A 871 40.25 -19.81 -2.95
CA ASN A 871 40.36 -21.18 -3.50
C ASN A 871 39.17 -21.61 -4.38
N GLU A 872 38.15 -20.77 -4.49
CA GLU A 872 36.97 -21.07 -5.31
C GLU A 872 36.33 -19.81 -5.89
N ILE A 873 35.63 -19.97 -7.00
CA ILE A 873 34.81 -18.93 -7.61
C ILE A 873 33.39 -19.46 -7.69
N ILE A 874 32.45 -18.78 -7.04
CA ILE A 874 31.03 -19.10 -7.11
C ILE A 874 30.43 -18.31 -8.27
N LEU A 875 29.67 -19.01 -9.10
CA LEU A 875 29.10 -18.51 -10.35
C LEU A 875 27.59 -18.65 -10.33
N GLN A 876 26.91 -17.65 -10.88
CA GLN A 876 25.49 -17.70 -11.21
C GLN A 876 25.30 -17.14 -12.62
N ASN A 877 24.43 -17.77 -13.42
CA ASN A 877 24.09 -17.29 -14.76
C ASN A 877 22.65 -17.62 -15.15
N ASP A 878 22.03 -16.79 -15.99
CA ASP A 878 20.65 -17.01 -16.46
C ASP A 878 20.56 -17.54 -17.91
N GLN A 879 21.65 -17.47 -18.68
CA GLN A 879 21.73 -17.89 -20.09
C GLN A 879 23.02 -18.66 -20.40
N PRO A 880 23.06 -19.46 -21.49
CA PRO A 880 24.27 -20.15 -21.92
C PRO A 880 25.45 -19.20 -22.20
N VAL A 881 26.63 -19.52 -21.67
CA VAL A 881 27.80 -18.63 -21.66
C VAL A 881 29.11 -19.41 -21.77
N VAL A 882 30.06 -18.83 -22.51
CA VAL A 882 31.48 -19.18 -22.46
C VAL A 882 32.14 -18.18 -21.54
N LEU A 883 32.84 -18.64 -20.51
CA LEU A 883 33.55 -17.77 -19.57
C LEU A 883 35.05 -18.06 -19.59
N ASN A 884 35.82 -16.99 -19.47
CA ASN A 884 37.26 -17.00 -19.39
C ASN A 884 37.68 -16.46 -18.03
N ILE A 885 38.55 -17.19 -17.34
CA ILE A 885 39.19 -16.74 -16.11
C ILE A 885 40.71 -16.68 -16.31
N PRO A 886 41.42 -15.82 -15.55
CA PRO A 886 42.88 -15.84 -15.54
C PRO A 886 43.40 -17.22 -15.13
N LYS A 887 44.44 -17.68 -15.82
CA LYS A 887 45.11 -18.94 -15.52
C LYS A 887 45.74 -18.88 -14.10
N PRO A 888 45.50 -19.86 -13.23
CA PRO A 888 46.10 -19.89 -11.90
C PRO A 888 47.63 -20.06 -11.97
N LYS A 889 48.35 -19.52 -10.97
CA LYS A 889 49.82 -19.61 -10.89
C LYS A 889 50.29 -21.08 -10.71
N ASN A 890 51.42 -21.41 -11.33
CA ASN A 890 52.11 -22.73 -11.41
C ASN A 890 51.52 -23.94 -10.65
N GLY A 891 51.02 -24.93 -11.42
CA GLY A 891 50.69 -26.29 -10.95
C GLY A 891 49.21 -26.52 -10.60
N SER A 892 48.43 -25.47 -10.32
CA SER A 892 47.04 -25.65 -9.89
C SER A 892 46.09 -25.96 -11.06
N GLU A 893 45.28 -27.01 -10.93
CA GLU A 893 44.17 -27.31 -11.86
C GLU A 893 42.91 -26.56 -11.42
N ALA A 894 42.15 -26.01 -12.38
CA ALA A 894 40.84 -25.43 -12.13
C ALA A 894 39.74 -26.37 -12.66
N THR A 895 38.82 -26.78 -11.78
CA THR A 895 37.70 -27.66 -12.14
C THR A 895 36.37 -26.97 -11.82
N LEU A 896 35.47 -26.95 -12.80
CA LEU A 896 34.11 -26.47 -12.68
C LEU A 896 33.20 -27.58 -12.14
N TYR A 897 32.38 -27.25 -11.15
CA TYR A 897 31.36 -28.08 -10.52
C TYR A 897 30.01 -27.41 -10.75
N ILE A 898 29.06 -28.10 -11.38
CA ILE A 898 27.76 -27.54 -11.75
C ILE A 898 26.68 -28.16 -10.86
N TYR A 899 25.81 -27.31 -10.30
CA TYR A 899 24.75 -27.75 -9.40
C TYR A 899 23.36 -27.44 -9.97
N GLU A 900 22.42 -28.36 -9.76
CA GLU A 900 20.98 -28.16 -9.95
C GLU A 900 20.26 -28.62 -8.68
N ASP A 901 19.35 -27.80 -8.15
CA ASP A 901 18.63 -28.08 -6.91
C ASP A 901 19.54 -28.49 -5.73
N ASN A 902 20.72 -27.84 -5.65
CA ASN A 902 21.81 -28.12 -4.70
C ASN A 902 22.51 -29.49 -4.86
N GLU A 903 22.18 -30.26 -5.90
CA GLU A 903 22.87 -31.51 -6.25
C GLU A 903 23.94 -31.28 -7.32
N LEU A 904 25.10 -31.92 -7.16
CA LEU A 904 26.17 -31.87 -8.16
C LEU A 904 25.79 -32.74 -9.37
N ILE A 905 25.69 -32.14 -10.55
CA ILE A 905 25.27 -32.84 -11.77
C ILE A 905 26.40 -33.06 -12.78
N ASP A 906 27.46 -32.25 -12.75
CA ASP A 906 28.56 -32.34 -13.70
C ASP A 906 29.85 -31.71 -13.17
N THR A 907 30.99 -32.20 -13.67
CA THR A 907 32.32 -31.68 -13.35
C THR A 907 33.20 -31.62 -14.60
N ARG A 908 33.85 -30.48 -14.85
CA ARG A 908 34.67 -30.26 -16.06
C ARG A 908 35.98 -29.55 -15.73
N LYS A 909 37.11 -30.06 -16.24
CA LYS A 909 38.39 -29.36 -16.17
C LYS A 909 38.38 -28.14 -17.09
N GLY A 910 39.03 -27.06 -16.67
CA GLY A 910 39.22 -25.86 -17.50
C GLY A 910 40.05 -26.18 -18.73
N LEU A 911 39.64 -25.67 -19.89
CA LEU A 911 40.38 -25.82 -21.14
C LEU A 911 41.31 -24.63 -21.32
N LYS A 912 42.50 -24.85 -21.89
CA LYS A 912 43.36 -23.73 -22.30
C LYS A 912 42.63 -22.93 -23.38
N SER A 913 42.51 -21.61 -23.20
CA SER A 913 41.94 -20.76 -24.24
C SER A 913 42.83 -20.76 -25.49
N TRP A 914 42.19 -20.85 -26.65
CA TRP A 914 42.85 -20.82 -27.97
C TRP A 914 43.22 -19.40 -28.40
N VAL A 915 42.60 -18.39 -27.78
CA VAL A 915 42.73 -16.97 -28.15
C VAL A 915 43.73 -16.25 -27.26
N ASN A 916 43.83 -16.64 -25.98
CA ASN A 916 44.74 -16.06 -25.00
C ASN A 916 45.28 -17.17 -24.08
N ASP A 917 46.59 -17.43 -24.11
CA ASP A 917 47.20 -18.52 -23.35
C ASP A 917 47.33 -18.26 -21.84
N GLU A 918 47.00 -17.03 -21.41
CA GLU A 918 46.84 -16.63 -20.02
C GLU A 918 45.43 -16.91 -19.45
N GLN A 919 44.52 -17.50 -20.24
CA GLN A 919 43.15 -17.79 -19.84
C GLN A 919 42.82 -19.30 -19.79
N LEU A 920 41.92 -19.65 -18.88
CA LEU A 920 41.17 -20.90 -18.90
C LEU A 920 39.72 -20.65 -19.32
N GLU A 921 39.24 -21.44 -20.26
CA GLU A 921 37.88 -21.39 -20.81
C GLU A 921 36.99 -22.44 -20.14
N PHE A 922 35.78 -22.04 -19.76
CA PHE A 922 34.69 -22.92 -19.34
C PHE A 922 33.41 -22.60 -20.10
N ARG A 923 32.50 -23.58 -20.17
CA ARG A 923 31.23 -23.45 -20.90
C ARG A 923 30.06 -23.92 -20.05
N LEU A 924 29.06 -23.06 -19.92
CA LEU A 924 27.77 -23.33 -19.30
C LEU A 924 26.71 -23.36 -20.40
N SER A 925 26.03 -24.49 -20.54
CA SER A 925 25.09 -24.75 -21.65
C SER A 925 23.70 -24.12 -21.48
N LYS A 926 23.38 -23.61 -20.29
CA LYS A 926 22.13 -22.95 -19.90
C LYS A 926 22.36 -22.11 -18.65
N GLY A 927 21.33 -21.43 -18.16
CA GLY A 927 21.35 -20.80 -16.84
C GLY A 927 21.51 -21.83 -15.71
N TYR A 928 22.37 -21.51 -14.75
CA TYR A 928 22.57 -22.28 -13.54
C TYR A 928 22.46 -21.35 -12.32
N ALA A 929 21.62 -21.74 -11.37
CA ALA A 929 21.48 -21.03 -10.09
C ALA A 929 22.79 -21.07 -9.28
N LYS A 930 23.62 -22.10 -9.48
CA LYS A 930 24.93 -22.24 -8.84
C LYS A 930 25.88 -23.09 -9.67
N ALA A 931 27.08 -22.57 -9.93
CA ALA A 931 28.24 -23.34 -10.31
C ALA A 931 29.46 -22.88 -9.52
N VAL A 932 30.49 -23.72 -9.38
CA VAL A 932 31.68 -23.40 -8.60
C VAL A 932 32.92 -23.83 -9.34
N ILE A 933 33.89 -22.95 -9.53
CA ILE A 933 35.24 -23.32 -9.99
C ILE A 933 36.11 -23.48 -8.75
N LYS A 934 36.76 -24.63 -8.58
CA LYS A 934 37.72 -24.86 -7.49
C LYS A 934 39.13 -24.99 -8.04
N PHE A 935 40.08 -24.40 -7.32
CA PHE A 935 41.50 -24.51 -7.63
C PHE A 935 42.13 -25.61 -6.75
N GLN A 936 42.74 -26.63 -7.37
CA GLN A 936 43.40 -27.73 -6.67
C GLN A 936 44.90 -27.73 -7.00
N SER A 937 45.75 -27.74 -5.97
CA SER A 937 47.20 -27.89 -6.16
C SER A 937 47.54 -29.30 -6.64
N SER A 938 48.31 -29.43 -7.72
CA SER A 938 48.83 -30.71 -8.22
C SER A 938 49.94 -31.28 -7.32
N ASN A 939 49.63 -31.64 -6.07
CA ASN A 939 50.57 -32.23 -5.11
C ASN A 939 50.15 -33.63 -4.63
N ASN A 940 49.49 -34.41 -5.50
CA ASN A 940 49.26 -35.84 -5.27
C ASN A 940 49.71 -36.66 -6.50
N GLU A 941 51.00 -36.60 -6.83
CA GLU A 941 51.69 -37.71 -7.48
C GLU A 941 53.06 -37.90 -6.84
N LYS A 942 53.12 -38.82 -5.88
CA LYS A 942 54.23 -39.76 -5.72
C LYS A 942 53.74 -41.06 -5.08
#